data_AF-A0A196SLW2-F1
#
_entry.id   AF-A0A196SLW2-F1
#
_cell.length_a   1.000
_cell.length_b   1.000
_cell.length_c   1.000
_cell.angle_alpha   90.00
_cell.angle_beta   90.00
_cell.angle_gamma   90.00
#
_symmetry.space_group_name_H-M   'P 1'
#
loop_
_entity.id
_entity.type
_entity.pdbx_description
1 polymer ?
#
loop_
_entity_poly.entity_id
_entity_poly.type
_entity_poly.pdbx_seq_one_letter_code
_entity_poly.pdbx_strand_id
1 'polypeptide(L)'
;MDVEQKYDALCAHMKEVLDAKPVDYDEVKSTAGNILALHRSFPKDLRFQIWEVLLDVAERTEPDFELMIKSQARFSNDHDLKLDALRSFNNIEEPRKAELRQQLTTIISTYCIKYDVAYWQGMHDVLAVLLLMEPQPPLERVFLLYSVFLKTFSRSIFDNSECMFLYHSFEMIRLLLQYHDPQLAMYLQGFNIAPPMYSLSWIVTFFAHDVCQPLLLSIWDQYIFYRNPVIHIFTMLAHLITNKARILSYPSSDLMELMTHLPFDNDNTSYVFQGHADDTAREGDPIDAVCQSLNEELRGRTCDERIITGLVHDGVQLMQRTPAGFVHRLNDLLNDHVTMSSESLNAYLQSACLMPSPLEIYTFLLSGAEHNTHCLHYLLLDTRAPAEYRKAHLRQSRNVTEHTLLNLERIDILVRKSRTHECHIVVLDGTDGRGEDRVCDQLVELLLKKGCRYVSRVVGGFGRVAKLAQMEGKEKELIATEEEEKEAERRKGAVQVTQAAQTGQVGQAPQTGEERREIIKTVGGKKCLLYDAWISNPLVRHFVCKKVVKTKKEGSDVFSTTAEKEIVLTQAFLFVIDILHCAVEGYATIENRYSYDSIESLKETGKDYIYIVIKPNAEGQRKKLLFYVSNRDECMAELRKRLQKE
;
A
#
# COMPACT_ATOMS: atom_id res chain seq x y z
N MET A 1 15.20 28.11 -8.55
CA MET A 1 16.09 27.51 -7.54
C MET A 1 16.57 26.18 -8.06
N ASP A 2 17.87 25.98 -7.92
CA ASP A 2 18.54 24.69 -8.08
C ASP A 2 18.01 23.64 -7.06
N VAL A 3 18.28 22.35 -7.26
CA VAL A 3 17.87 21.28 -6.34
C VAL A 3 18.54 21.48 -4.98
N GLU A 4 19.84 21.79 -4.94
CA GLU A 4 20.56 22.07 -3.69
C GLU A 4 19.97 23.27 -2.96
N GLN A 5 19.68 24.37 -3.67
CA GLN A 5 19.05 25.55 -3.07
C GLN A 5 17.66 25.25 -2.46
N LYS A 6 16.91 24.30 -3.03
CA LYS A 6 15.64 23.85 -2.44
C LYS A 6 15.86 22.97 -1.23
N TYR A 7 16.84 22.06 -1.29
CA TYR A 7 17.20 21.19 -0.17
C TYR A 7 17.70 22.02 1.02
N ASP A 8 18.62 22.95 0.82
CA ASP A 8 19.13 23.86 1.86
C ASP A 8 18.00 24.68 2.50
N ALA A 9 17.07 25.20 1.69
CA ALA A 9 15.90 25.92 2.19
C ALA A 9 14.96 25.03 3.02
N LEU A 10 14.73 23.78 2.61
CA LEU A 10 13.95 22.80 3.37
C LEU A 10 14.66 22.38 4.66
N CYS A 11 15.99 22.25 4.67
CA CYS A 11 16.78 21.97 5.87
C CYS A 11 16.71 23.12 6.87
N ALA A 12 16.79 24.38 6.40
CA ALA A 12 16.62 25.56 7.24
C ALA A 12 15.21 25.62 7.85
N HIS A 13 14.17 25.44 7.02
CA HIS A 13 12.77 25.41 7.46
C HIS A 13 12.50 24.27 8.46
N MET A 14 12.98 23.07 8.18
CA MET A 14 12.88 21.92 9.09
C MET A 14 13.46 22.24 10.47
N LYS A 15 14.61 22.93 10.52
CA LYS A 15 15.21 23.36 11.78
C LYS A 15 14.33 24.34 12.54
N GLU A 16 13.79 25.36 11.86
CA GLU A 16 12.87 26.33 12.48
C GLU A 16 11.62 25.67 13.06
N VAL A 17 11.07 24.65 12.37
CA VAL A 17 9.91 23.88 12.82
C VAL A 17 10.24 22.98 14.03
N LEU A 18 11.43 22.36 14.06
CA LEU A 18 11.89 21.51 15.17
C LEU A 18 12.30 22.32 16.42
N ASP A 19 12.80 23.55 16.24
CA ASP A 19 13.12 24.47 17.34
C ASP A 19 11.86 25.12 17.96
N ALA A 20 10.71 25.07 17.26
CA ALA A 20 9.43 25.58 17.75
C ALA A 20 8.85 24.75 18.92
N LYS A 21 8.09 25.40 19.81
CA LYS A 21 7.47 24.74 20.97
C LYS A 21 5.99 25.15 21.11
N PRO A 22 5.02 24.22 20.98
CA PRO A 22 5.19 22.81 20.61
C PRO A 22 5.71 22.65 19.16
N VAL A 23 6.30 21.49 18.86
CA VAL A 23 6.69 21.11 17.49
C VAL A 23 5.44 20.74 16.70
N ASP A 24 5.32 21.21 15.47
CA ASP A 24 4.19 20.90 14.58
C ASP A 24 4.48 19.62 13.78
N TYR A 25 3.75 18.54 14.11
CA TYR A 25 3.90 17.24 13.44
C TYR A 25 3.58 17.29 11.94
N ASP A 26 2.53 18.02 11.56
CA ASP A 26 2.08 18.07 10.16
C ASP A 26 3.07 18.86 9.31
N GLU A 27 3.66 19.93 9.85
CA GLU A 27 4.68 20.71 9.15
C GLU A 27 6.03 19.97 9.07
N VAL A 28 6.44 19.24 10.11
CA VAL A 28 7.60 18.31 10.04
C VAL A 28 7.36 17.26 8.96
N LYS A 29 6.17 16.63 8.93
CA LYS A 29 5.84 15.60 7.95
C LYS A 29 5.78 16.14 6.52
N SER A 30 5.18 17.31 6.32
CA SER A 30 5.16 18.03 5.05
C SER A 30 6.60 18.30 4.55
N THR A 31 7.44 18.86 5.42
CA THR A 31 8.82 19.21 5.09
C THR A 31 9.69 17.98 4.81
N ALA A 32 9.55 16.92 5.61
CA ALA A 32 10.21 15.63 5.40
C ALA A 32 9.82 15.00 4.05
N GLY A 33 8.54 15.01 3.70
CA GLY A 33 8.04 14.53 2.40
C GLY A 33 8.61 15.33 1.22
N ASN A 34 8.74 16.66 1.38
CA ASN A 34 9.36 17.52 0.37
C ASN A 34 10.86 17.24 0.19
N ILE A 35 11.60 16.91 1.26
CA ILE A 35 13.01 16.50 1.18
C ILE A 35 13.15 15.18 0.39
N LEU A 36 12.35 14.16 0.73
CA LEU A 36 12.36 12.87 0.03
C LEU A 36 11.95 13.03 -1.45
N ALA A 37 11.00 13.93 -1.76
CA ALA A 37 10.58 14.23 -3.12
C ALA A 37 11.66 14.92 -3.99
N LEU A 38 12.74 15.44 -3.39
CA LEU A 38 13.93 15.90 -4.11
C LEU A 38 14.98 14.78 -4.33
N HIS A 39 14.65 13.53 -4.00
CA HIS A 39 15.60 12.42 -3.93
C HIS A 39 16.77 12.68 -2.95
N ARG A 40 16.49 13.40 -1.86
CA ARG A 40 17.46 13.68 -0.80
C ARG A 40 17.11 12.96 0.51
N SER A 41 18.13 12.51 1.23
CA SER A 41 18.02 11.95 2.59
C SER A 41 17.82 13.09 3.61
N PHE A 42 17.38 12.78 4.83
CA PHE A 42 17.25 13.81 5.87
C PHE A 42 18.63 14.36 6.28
N PRO A 43 18.74 15.67 6.57
CA PRO A 43 20.01 16.26 7.00
C PRO A 43 20.48 15.63 8.31
N LYS A 44 21.73 15.14 8.32
CA LYS A 44 22.27 14.30 9.41
C LYS A 44 22.07 14.87 10.81
N ASP A 45 22.31 16.17 10.96
CA ASP A 45 22.24 16.88 12.26
C ASP A 45 20.81 17.01 12.81
N LEU A 46 19.78 16.84 11.97
CA LEU A 46 18.36 16.88 12.36
C LEU A 46 17.68 15.51 12.26
N ARG A 47 18.26 14.52 11.57
CA ARG A 47 17.62 13.22 11.25
C ARG A 47 16.99 12.57 12.48
N PHE A 48 17.72 12.54 13.60
CA PHE A 48 17.21 11.98 14.85
C PHE A 48 15.92 12.68 15.32
N GLN A 49 15.92 14.02 15.40
CA GLN A 49 14.76 14.81 15.82
C GLN A 49 13.56 14.61 14.88
N ILE A 50 13.80 14.53 13.57
CA ILE A 50 12.77 14.21 12.57
C ILE A 50 12.15 12.83 12.85
N TRP A 51 12.97 11.80 13.09
CA TRP A 51 12.48 10.45 13.39
C TRP A 51 11.72 10.40 14.71
N GLU A 52 12.12 11.16 15.73
CA GLU A 52 11.42 11.24 17.01
C GLU A 52 10.01 11.83 16.89
N VAL A 53 9.81 12.80 15.99
CA VAL A 53 8.49 13.35 15.69
C VAL A 53 7.67 12.36 14.86
N LEU A 54 8.23 11.82 13.77
CA LEU A 54 7.50 10.93 12.84
C LEU A 54 7.03 9.61 13.47
N LEU A 55 7.73 9.12 14.50
CA LEU A 55 7.41 7.91 15.26
C LEU A 55 6.66 8.16 16.59
N ASP A 56 6.28 9.39 16.91
CA ASP A 56 5.65 9.77 18.19
C ASP A 56 6.48 9.32 19.41
N VAL A 57 7.79 9.59 19.37
CA VAL A 57 8.74 9.26 20.46
C VAL A 57 8.76 10.36 21.51
N ALA A 58 8.67 11.63 21.08
CA ALA A 58 8.86 12.80 21.94
C ALA A 58 7.87 12.90 23.12
N GLU A 59 6.65 12.38 22.97
CA GLU A 59 5.61 12.39 24.00
C GLU A 59 5.68 11.21 24.99
N ARG A 60 6.62 10.27 24.79
CA ARG A 60 6.71 9.06 25.62
C ARG A 60 7.53 9.34 26.87
N THR A 61 7.07 8.77 27.99
CA THR A 61 7.83 8.81 29.25
C THR A 61 9.17 8.10 29.10
N GLU A 62 10.17 8.66 29.77
CA GLU A 62 11.55 8.19 29.78
C GLU A 62 11.67 6.70 30.16
N PRO A 63 12.75 6.00 29.74
CA PRO A 63 13.03 4.66 30.23
C PRO A 63 13.09 4.63 31.76
N ASP A 64 12.85 3.45 32.33
CA ASP A 64 13.14 3.23 33.74
C ASP A 64 14.67 3.18 33.88
N PHE A 65 15.27 4.33 34.20
CA PHE A 65 16.71 4.46 34.39
C PHE A 65 17.22 3.58 35.53
N GLU A 66 16.40 3.32 36.54
CA GLU A 66 16.76 2.44 37.64
C GLU A 66 16.82 0.98 37.16
N LEU A 67 15.93 0.59 36.23
CA LEU A 67 16.02 -0.67 35.48
C LEU A 67 17.24 -0.72 34.56
N MET A 68 17.59 0.36 33.85
CA MET A 68 18.80 0.44 32.99
C MET A 68 20.10 0.26 33.78
N ILE A 69 20.13 0.68 35.04
CA ILE A 69 21.28 0.50 35.94
C ILE A 69 21.27 -0.91 36.56
N LYS A 70 20.10 -1.45 36.92
CA LYS A 70 19.97 -2.78 37.55
C LYS A 70 20.02 -3.97 36.56
N SER A 71 19.72 -3.76 35.28
CA SER A 71 19.65 -4.79 34.24
C SER A 71 20.98 -5.54 34.03
N GLN A 72 22.11 -4.89 34.30
CA GLN A 72 23.45 -5.48 34.25
C GLN A 72 23.63 -6.72 35.15
N ALA A 73 22.75 -6.96 36.13
CA ALA A 73 22.93 -8.02 37.12
C ALA A 73 22.31 -9.38 36.75
N ARG A 74 21.22 -9.43 35.97
CA ARG A 74 20.42 -10.65 35.75
C ARG A 74 19.66 -10.64 34.43
N PHE A 75 20.20 -11.31 33.40
CA PHE A 75 19.52 -11.60 32.13
C PHE A 75 19.84 -13.04 31.67
N SER A 76 18.87 -13.74 31.09
CA SER A 76 19.00 -15.19 30.78
C SER A 76 19.82 -15.49 29.53
N ASN A 77 19.87 -14.58 28.56
CA ASN A 77 20.59 -14.75 27.28
C ASN A 77 21.83 -13.81 27.21
N ASP A 78 22.43 -13.52 28.36
CA ASP A 78 23.58 -12.62 28.52
C ASP A 78 24.83 -13.09 27.74
N HIS A 79 24.96 -14.39 27.46
CA HIS A 79 26.11 -14.93 26.73
C HIS A 79 26.12 -14.52 25.24
N ASP A 80 25.01 -14.72 24.53
CA ASP A 80 24.94 -14.49 23.08
C ASP A 80 25.05 -12.99 22.76
N LEU A 81 24.34 -12.15 23.53
CA LEU A 81 24.45 -10.69 23.46
C LEU A 81 25.90 -10.23 23.69
N LYS A 82 26.64 -10.82 24.63
CA LYS A 82 28.05 -10.50 24.86
C LYS A 82 28.94 -10.90 23.70
N LEU A 83 28.74 -12.07 23.11
CA LEU A 83 29.52 -12.52 21.94
C LEU A 83 29.30 -11.61 20.72
N ASP A 84 28.06 -11.20 20.48
CA ASP A 84 27.71 -10.32 19.37
C ASP A 84 28.16 -8.87 19.60
N ALA A 85 28.03 -8.35 20.83
CA ALA A 85 28.62 -7.06 21.20
C ALA A 85 30.15 -7.05 21.03
N LEU A 86 30.84 -8.16 21.31
CA LEU A 86 32.28 -8.33 21.06
C LEU A 86 32.66 -8.39 19.57
N ARG A 87 31.71 -8.65 18.67
CA ARG A 87 31.89 -8.61 17.21
C ARG A 87 31.44 -7.27 16.59
N SER A 88 30.58 -6.53 17.28
CA SER A 88 30.07 -5.21 16.87
C SER A 88 31.16 -4.12 16.87
N PHE A 89 31.00 -3.09 16.03
CA PHE A 89 31.86 -1.90 15.97
C PHE A 89 33.36 -2.19 15.70
N ASN A 90 33.67 -3.23 14.92
CA ASN A 90 35.06 -3.62 14.71
C ASN A 90 35.93 -2.56 14.00
N ASN A 91 35.30 -1.73 13.17
CA ASN A 91 35.94 -0.66 12.39
C ASN A 91 36.11 0.67 13.18
N ILE A 92 35.71 0.71 14.46
CA ILE A 92 35.82 1.88 15.33
C ILE A 92 37.06 1.73 16.24
N GLU A 93 37.77 2.82 16.51
CA GLU A 93 38.94 2.82 17.41
C GLU A 93 38.55 2.89 18.90
N GLU A 94 39.46 2.46 19.78
CA GLU A 94 39.31 2.62 21.23
C GLU A 94 39.65 4.06 21.66
N PRO A 95 38.99 4.63 22.71
CA PRO A 95 38.08 3.97 23.65
C PRO A 95 36.60 3.95 23.20
N ARG A 96 36.28 4.55 22.05
CA ARG A 96 34.90 4.72 21.58
C ARG A 96 34.22 3.38 21.28
N LYS A 97 34.98 2.41 20.77
CA LYS A 97 34.52 1.03 20.56
C LYS A 97 34.05 0.37 21.86
N ALA A 98 34.80 0.44 22.95
CA ALA A 98 34.36 -0.07 24.25
C ALA A 98 33.09 0.63 24.77
N GLU A 99 33.01 1.96 24.63
CA GLU A 99 31.84 2.75 25.03
C GLU A 99 30.57 2.31 24.27
N LEU A 100 30.63 2.23 22.94
CA LEU A 100 29.51 1.81 22.09
C LEU A 100 29.02 0.39 22.43
N ARG A 101 29.94 -0.54 22.73
CA ARG A 101 29.61 -1.92 23.15
C ARG A 101 28.90 -1.95 24.50
N GLN A 102 29.30 -1.09 25.43
CA GLN A 102 28.63 -0.95 26.73
C GLN A 102 27.22 -0.35 26.56
N GLN A 103 27.07 0.69 25.74
CA GLN A 103 25.78 1.32 25.42
C GLN A 103 24.82 0.31 24.76
N LEU A 104 25.31 -0.45 23.77
CA LEU A 104 24.57 -1.52 23.07
C LEU A 104 24.06 -2.59 24.04
N THR A 105 24.94 -3.09 24.92
CA THR A 105 24.58 -4.11 25.93
C THR A 105 23.53 -3.58 26.90
N THR A 106 23.67 -2.34 27.39
CA THR A 106 22.72 -1.70 28.32
C THR A 106 21.33 -1.51 27.68
N ILE A 107 21.24 -1.00 26.45
CA ILE A 107 19.94 -0.79 25.78
C ILE A 107 19.24 -2.13 25.52
N ILE A 108 19.94 -3.12 24.95
CA ILE A 108 19.32 -4.41 24.58
C ILE A 108 18.87 -5.18 25.82
N SER A 109 19.71 -5.32 26.83
CA SER A 109 19.32 -5.99 28.09
C SER A 109 18.13 -5.30 28.77
N THR A 110 18.10 -3.97 28.78
CA THR A 110 16.95 -3.20 29.29
C THR A 110 15.69 -3.44 28.45
N TYR A 111 15.80 -3.46 27.12
CA TYR A 111 14.65 -3.67 26.23
C TYR A 111 14.03 -5.06 26.46
N CYS A 112 14.88 -6.10 26.50
CA CYS A 112 14.46 -7.47 26.75
C CYS A 112 13.76 -7.63 28.11
N ILE A 113 14.32 -7.04 29.17
CA ILE A 113 13.72 -7.10 30.52
C ILE A 113 12.44 -6.24 30.61
N LYS A 114 12.40 -5.05 29.99
CA LYS A 114 11.25 -4.12 30.08
C LYS A 114 10.01 -4.64 29.34
N TYR A 115 10.20 -5.43 28.29
CA TYR A 115 9.11 -5.94 27.45
C TYR A 115 8.89 -7.45 27.52
N ASP A 116 9.64 -8.15 28.39
CA ASP A 116 9.59 -9.61 28.58
C ASP A 116 9.80 -10.39 27.28
N VAL A 117 10.86 -10.03 26.55
CA VAL A 117 11.22 -10.61 25.25
C VAL A 117 12.64 -11.18 25.27
N ALA A 118 12.84 -12.27 24.51
CA ALA A 118 14.15 -12.87 24.34
C ALA A 118 15.06 -12.02 23.43
N TYR A 119 16.38 -12.14 23.63
CA TYR A 119 17.36 -11.65 22.66
C TYR A 119 17.34 -12.54 21.42
N TRP A 120 17.32 -11.94 20.23
CA TRP A 120 17.61 -12.62 18.96
C TRP A 120 18.87 -12.02 18.31
N GLN A 121 19.64 -12.88 17.64
CA GLN A 121 20.80 -12.45 16.87
C GLN A 121 20.34 -11.54 15.71
N GLY A 122 20.87 -10.32 15.66
CA GLY A 122 20.44 -9.25 14.76
C GLY A 122 19.94 -7.98 15.46
N MET A 123 19.52 -8.06 16.74
CA MET A 123 19.20 -6.86 17.56
C MET A 123 20.36 -5.88 17.62
N HIS A 124 21.59 -6.40 17.72
CA HIS A 124 22.80 -5.60 17.85
C HIS A 124 23.08 -4.78 16.59
N ASP A 125 22.85 -5.34 15.40
CA ASP A 125 22.99 -4.63 14.13
C ASP A 125 21.99 -3.47 14.03
N VAL A 126 20.71 -3.74 14.31
CA VAL A 126 19.65 -2.70 14.28
C VAL A 126 19.96 -1.55 15.24
N LEU A 127 20.47 -1.85 16.45
CA LEU A 127 20.83 -0.82 17.41
C LEU A 127 22.14 -0.09 17.05
N ALA A 128 23.11 -0.78 16.44
CA ALA A 128 24.38 -0.18 16.04
C ALA A 128 24.17 1.01 15.07
N VAL A 129 23.19 0.90 14.17
CA VAL A 129 22.80 1.97 13.23
C VAL A 129 22.40 3.27 13.95
N LEU A 130 21.69 3.14 15.08
CA LEU A 130 21.25 4.29 15.88
C LEU A 130 22.38 4.85 16.75
N LEU A 131 23.20 3.97 17.34
CA LEU A 131 24.33 4.37 18.20
C LEU A 131 25.46 5.05 17.42
N LEU A 132 25.60 4.74 16.12
CA LEU A 132 26.57 5.37 15.21
C LEU A 132 26.03 6.62 14.51
N MET A 133 24.84 7.13 14.85
CA MET A 133 24.37 8.40 14.29
C MET A 133 25.30 9.55 14.71
N GLU A 134 25.49 10.53 13.81
CA GLU A 134 26.26 11.75 14.09
C GLU A 134 25.35 13.00 13.96
N PRO A 135 25.25 13.85 15.00
CA PRO A 135 25.78 13.66 16.36
C PRO A 135 25.08 12.50 17.08
N GLN A 136 25.78 11.82 18.00
CA GLN A 136 25.16 10.70 18.74
C GLN A 136 24.01 11.24 19.63
N PRO A 137 22.79 10.69 19.51
CA PRO A 137 21.68 11.09 20.36
C PRO A 137 21.86 10.62 21.81
N PRO A 138 21.20 11.26 22.80
CA PRO A 138 21.22 10.81 24.18
C PRO A 138 20.71 9.36 24.32
N LEU A 139 21.35 8.57 25.17
CA LEU A 139 21.16 7.11 25.23
C LEU A 139 19.71 6.70 25.55
N GLU A 140 19.05 7.47 26.41
CA GLU A 140 17.64 7.31 26.77
C GLU A 140 16.70 7.57 25.57
N ARG A 141 17.06 8.51 24.70
CA ARG A 141 16.31 8.83 23.49
C ARG A 141 16.56 7.75 22.43
N VAL A 142 17.80 7.24 22.30
CA VAL A 142 18.10 6.06 21.46
C VAL A 142 17.29 4.84 21.93
N PHE A 143 17.20 4.58 23.24
CA PHE A 143 16.39 3.49 23.79
C PHE A 143 14.91 3.62 23.39
N LEU A 144 14.33 4.82 23.51
CA LEU A 144 12.93 5.06 23.14
C LEU A 144 12.70 4.90 21.64
N LEU A 145 13.58 5.47 20.81
CA LEU A 145 13.51 5.36 19.35
C LEU A 145 13.61 3.89 18.90
N TYR A 146 14.62 3.15 19.39
CA TYR A 146 14.78 1.72 19.16
C TYR A 146 13.53 0.93 19.57
N SER A 147 12.98 1.24 20.75
CA SER A 147 11.78 0.58 21.27
C SER A 147 10.54 0.81 20.40
N VAL A 148 10.40 2.00 19.82
CA VAL A 148 9.27 2.31 18.93
C VAL A 148 9.47 1.75 17.53
N PHE A 149 10.70 1.79 17.00
CA PHE A 149 11.06 1.21 15.72
C PHE A 149 10.72 -0.29 15.68
N LEU A 150 11.23 -1.08 16.65
CA LEU A 150 10.93 -2.51 16.73
C LEU A 150 9.43 -2.80 16.89
N LYS A 151 8.71 -2.00 17.69
CA LYS A 151 7.25 -2.15 17.85
C LYS A 151 6.44 -1.78 16.62
N THR A 152 6.99 -0.98 15.72
CA THR A 152 6.35 -0.53 14.48
C THR A 152 6.66 -1.45 13.30
N PHE A 153 7.90 -1.98 13.24
CA PHE A 153 8.39 -2.71 12.07
C PHE A 153 8.65 -4.20 12.31
N SER A 154 8.91 -4.63 13.55
CA SER A 154 9.38 -5.99 13.88
C SER A 154 8.53 -6.71 14.94
N ARG A 155 7.28 -6.28 15.15
CA ARG A 155 6.43 -6.74 16.25
C ARG A 155 6.26 -8.27 16.30
N SER A 156 6.14 -8.89 15.13
CA SER A 156 5.96 -10.33 14.92
C SER A 156 7.22 -11.19 15.14
N ILE A 157 8.42 -10.60 15.18
CA ILE A 157 9.67 -11.34 15.46
C ILE A 157 9.69 -11.87 16.92
N PHE A 158 8.88 -11.26 17.79
CA PHE A 158 8.84 -11.55 19.22
C PHE A 158 7.88 -12.67 19.63
N ASP A 159 7.04 -13.18 18.72
CA ASP A 159 6.12 -14.26 19.08
C ASP A 159 6.83 -15.63 19.05
N ASN A 160 6.72 -16.38 20.15
CA ASN A 160 7.45 -17.63 20.38
C ASN A 160 6.90 -18.84 19.60
N SER A 161 5.94 -18.63 18.69
CA SER A 161 5.30 -19.68 17.90
C SER A 161 6.17 -20.11 16.70
N GLU A 162 7.18 -20.95 16.97
CA GLU A 162 7.95 -21.72 15.96
C GLU A 162 8.59 -20.89 14.82
N CYS A 163 8.84 -19.59 15.05
CA CYS A 163 9.29 -18.64 14.02
C CYS A 163 8.38 -18.55 12.78
N MET A 164 7.08 -18.87 12.91
CA MET A 164 6.12 -18.92 11.80
C MET A 164 6.04 -17.62 11.00
N PHE A 165 6.27 -16.47 11.65
CA PHE A 165 6.39 -15.17 11.00
C PHE A 165 7.46 -15.15 9.88
N LEU A 166 8.65 -15.68 10.14
CA LEU A 166 9.73 -15.72 9.15
C LEU A 166 9.35 -16.63 7.98
N TYR A 167 8.82 -17.82 8.28
CA TYR A 167 8.40 -18.78 7.27
C TYR A 167 7.33 -18.21 6.33
N HIS A 168 6.33 -17.52 6.88
CA HIS A 168 5.34 -16.81 6.06
C HIS A 168 5.95 -15.63 5.29
N SER A 169 6.87 -14.85 5.88
CA SER A 169 7.53 -13.74 5.18
C SER A 169 8.33 -14.23 3.97
N PHE A 170 9.08 -15.33 4.11
CA PHE A 170 9.79 -15.99 3.00
C PHE A 170 8.84 -16.44 1.89
N GLU A 171 7.69 -17.00 2.24
CA GLU A 171 6.69 -17.42 1.26
C GLU A 171 6.04 -16.23 0.53
N MET A 172 5.78 -15.13 1.25
CA MET A 172 5.26 -13.90 0.64
C MET A 172 6.27 -13.29 -0.34
N ILE A 173 7.58 -13.31 -0.01
CA ILE A 173 8.66 -12.91 -0.93
C ILE A 173 8.68 -13.82 -2.17
N ARG A 174 8.60 -15.15 -1.99
CA ARG A 174 8.56 -16.13 -3.08
C ARG A 174 7.41 -15.84 -4.05
N LEU A 175 6.21 -15.67 -3.50
CA LEU A 175 4.98 -15.40 -4.25
C LEU A 175 5.00 -14.02 -4.95
N LEU A 176 5.51 -12.99 -4.28
CA LEU A 176 5.67 -11.65 -4.87
C LEU A 176 6.70 -11.65 -6.00
N LEU A 177 7.83 -12.34 -5.85
CA LEU A 177 8.81 -12.49 -6.92
C LEU A 177 8.23 -13.23 -8.11
N GLN A 178 7.46 -14.29 -7.87
CA GLN A 178 6.75 -15.03 -8.91
C GLN A 178 5.66 -14.20 -9.61
N TYR A 179 5.05 -13.24 -8.91
CA TYR A 179 4.06 -12.31 -9.45
C TYR A 179 4.70 -11.21 -10.33
N HIS A 180 5.77 -10.58 -9.84
CA HIS A 180 6.38 -9.41 -10.48
C HIS A 180 7.50 -9.75 -11.47
N ASP A 181 8.30 -10.79 -11.22
CA ASP A 181 9.27 -11.30 -12.18
C ASP A 181 9.37 -12.84 -12.15
N PRO A 182 8.42 -13.54 -12.81
CA PRO A 182 8.38 -15.01 -12.84
C PRO A 182 9.62 -15.63 -13.47
N GLN A 183 10.32 -14.92 -14.36
CA GLN A 183 11.58 -15.41 -14.96
C GLN A 183 12.67 -15.53 -13.88
N LEU A 184 12.83 -14.50 -13.04
CA LEU A 184 13.80 -14.52 -11.94
C LEU A 184 13.38 -15.54 -10.86
N ALA A 185 12.09 -15.59 -10.51
CA ALA A 185 11.57 -16.58 -9.56
C ALA A 185 11.86 -18.03 -10.00
N MET A 186 11.55 -18.37 -11.27
CA MET A 186 11.79 -19.71 -11.80
C MET A 186 13.27 -20.03 -12.00
N TYR A 187 14.11 -19.02 -12.28
CA TYR A 187 15.56 -19.19 -12.37
C TYR A 187 16.15 -19.61 -11.01
N LEU A 188 15.85 -18.85 -9.95
CA LEU A 188 16.30 -19.19 -8.59
C LEU A 188 15.74 -20.55 -8.11
N GLN A 189 14.47 -20.83 -8.41
CA GLN A 189 13.86 -22.14 -8.11
C GLN A 189 14.56 -23.28 -8.86
N GLY A 190 15.01 -23.07 -10.10
CA GLY A 190 15.76 -24.05 -10.88
C GLY A 190 17.11 -24.44 -10.27
N PHE A 191 17.71 -23.55 -9.48
CA PHE A 191 18.92 -23.80 -8.70
C PHE A 191 18.65 -24.15 -7.22
N ASN A 192 17.38 -24.39 -6.86
CA ASN A 192 16.92 -24.62 -5.48
C ASN A 192 17.24 -23.49 -4.49
N ILE A 193 17.45 -22.26 -4.97
CA ILE A 193 17.71 -21.09 -4.13
C ILE A 193 16.37 -20.53 -3.63
N ALA A 194 16.08 -20.74 -2.35
CA ALA A 194 14.86 -20.30 -1.70
C ALA A 194 15.08 -19.03 -0.84
N PRO A 195 14.06 -18.17 -0.64
CA PRO A 195 14.19 -16.94 0.17
C PRO A 195 14.84 -17.10 1.55
N PRO A 196 14.61 -18.17 2.35
CA PRO A 196 15.27 -18.33 3.64
C PRO A 196 16.81 -18.33 3.58
N MET A 197 17.39 -18.69 2.43
CA MET A 197 18.83 -18.87 2.26
C MET A 197 19.58 -17.53 2.09
N TYR A 198 18.91 -16.49 1.61
CA TYR A 198 19.53 -15.19 1.30
C TYR A 198 18.88 -13.99 1.99
N SER A 199 17.63 -14.10 2.46
CA SER A 199 16.86 -12.96 2.97
C SER A 199 16.60 -12.95 4.48
N LEU A 200 17.16 -13.91 5.23
CA LEU A 200 16.98 -13.98 6.68
C LEU A 200 17.55 -12.72 7.38
N SER A 201 18.79 -12.33 7.08
CA SER A 201 19.44 -11.13 7.64
C SER A 201 18.67 -9.86 7.26
N TRP A 202 18.21 -9.78 6.01
CA TRP A 202 17.42 -8.66 5.49
C TRP A 202 16.20 -8.40 6.36
N ILE A 203 15.40 -9.43 6.67
CA ILE A 203 14.19 -9.34 7.50
C ILE A 203 14.52 -9.02 8.96
N VAL A 204 15.42 -9.78 9.59
CA VAL A 204 15.63 -9.68 11.06
C VAL A 204 16.45 -8.47 11.49
N THR A 205 17.14 -7.82 10.53
CA THR A 205 17.97 -6.62 10.77
C THR A 205 17.52 -5.38 9.99
N PHE A 206 16.47 -5.46 9.16
CA PHE A 206 16.06 -4.40 8.22
C PHE A 206 17.20 -3.92 7.32
N PHE A 207 18.02 -4.87 6.85
CA PHE A 207 19.30 -4.70 6.14
C PHE A 207 20.51 -4.19 6.97
N ALA A 208 20.42 -4.03 8.29
CA ALA A 208 21.54 -3.52 9.11
C ALA A 208 22.79 -4.42 9.14
N HIS A 209 22.65 -5.70 8.84
CA HIS A 209 23.80 -6.61 8.69
C HIS A 209 24.54 -6.44 7.35
N ASP A 210 23.84 -6.02 6.29
CA ASP A 210 24.27 -6.22 4.90
C ASP A 210 24.55 -4.92 4.13
N VAL A 211 24.20 -3.76 4.71
CA VAL A 211 24.26 -2.45 4.05
C VAL A 211 25.04 -1.45 4.91
N CYS A 212 25.86 -0.61 4.29
CA CYS A 212 26.56 0.44 5.04
C CYS A 212 25.58 1.42 5.72
N GLN A 213 25.96 1.88 6.91
CA GLN A 213 25.09 2.74 7.74
C GLN A 213 24.55 3.99 7.01
N PRO A 214 25.32 4.76 6.21
CA PRO A 214 24.79 5.98 5.61
C PRO A 214 23.71 5.71 4.55
N LEU A 215 23.87 4.68 3.71
CA LEU A 215 22.83 4.23 2.78
C LEU A 215 21.60 3.74 3.56
N LEU A 216 21.82 2.96 4.61
CA LEU A 216 20.75 2.40 5.42
C LEU A 216 19.91 3.47 6.14
N LEU A 217 20.54 4.54 6.64
CA LEU A 217 19.84 5.70 7.19
C LEU A 217 18.92 6.35 6.14
N SER A 218 19.35 6.43 4.87
CA SER A 218 18.53 6.95 3.76
C SER A 218 17.34 6.04 3.40
N ILE A 219 17.45 4.73 3.65
CA ILE A 219 16.36 3.75 3.51
C ILE A 219 15.40 3.88 4.69
N TRP A 220 15.91 3.97 5.92
CA TRP A 220 15.11 4.08 7.14
C TRP A 220 14.40 5.44 7.26
N ASP A 221 14.98 6.53 6.74
CA ASP A 221 14.31 7.84 6.57
C ASP A 221 12.95 7.66 5.86
N GLN A 222 12.92 6.85 4.79
CA GLN A 222 11.72 6.55 4.03
C GLN A 222 10.79 5.58 4.76
N TYR A 223 11.31 4.50 5.37
CA TYR A 223 10.49 3.58 6.16
C TYR A 223 9.74 4.29 7.29
N ILE A 224 10.42 5.20 8.00
CA ILE A 224 9.88 5.98 9.11
C ILE A 224 8.88 7.03 8.61
N PHE A 225 9.17 7.70 7.49
CA PHE A 225 8.23 8.63 6.86
C PHE A 225 6.90 7.96 6.46
N TYR A 226 6.97 6.79 5.80
CA TYR A 226 5.77 6.07 5.38
C TYR A 226 5.08 5.29 6.51
N ARG A 227 5.82 4.91 7.56
CA ARG A 227 5.34 4.18 8.75
C ARG A 227 4.52 2.92 8.41
N ASN A 228 4.97 2.18 7.39
CA ASN A 228 4.31 0.97 6.89
C ASN A 228 5.32 -0.18 6.76
N PRO A 229 5.22 -1.26 7.58
CA PRO A 229 6.19 -2.37 7.55
C PRO A 229 6.17 -3.18 6.25
N VAL A 230 5.06 -3.15 5.50
CA VAL A 230 4.95 -3.86 4.21
C VAL A 230 5.98 -3.35 3.20
N ILE A 231 6.36 -2.08 3.28
CA ILE A 231 7.34 -1.45 2.38
C ILE A 231 8.70 -2.16 2.45
N HIS A 232 9.10 -2.70 3.61
CA HIS A 232 10.35 -3.43 3.73
C HIS A 232 10.37 -4.69 2.81
N ILE A 233 9.31 -5.51 2.84
CA ILE A 233 9.18 -6.69 1.99
C ILE A 233 9.21 -6.32 0.50
N PHE A 234 8.58 -5.21 0.11
CA PHE A 234 8.62 -4.73 -1.26
C PHE A 234 9.97 -4.09 -1.65
N THR A 235 10.72 -3.55 -0.69
CA THR A 235 12.09 -3.04 -0.90
C THR A 235 13.06 -4.21 -1.16
N MET A 236 12.89 -5.32 -0.43
CA MET A 236 13.61 -6.57 -0.72
C MET A 236 13.27 -7.14 -2.11
N LEU A 237 12.01 -7.08 -2.50
CA LEU A 237 11.57 -7.48 -3.85
C LEU A 237 12.19 -6.59 -4.95
N ALA A 238 12.21 -5.27 -4.73
CA ALA A 238 12.87 -4.33 -5.64
C ALA A 238 14.37 -4.63 -5.74
N HIS A 239 15.05 -4.93 -4.62
CA HIS A 239 16.47 -5.28 -4.59
C HIS A 239 16.81 -6.48 -5.47
N LEU A 240 15.99 -7.54 -5.39
CA LEU A 240 16.10 -8.73 -6.24
C LEU A 240 15.88 -8.40 -7.72
N ILE A 241 14.84 -7.62 -8.05
CA ILE A 241 14.47 -7.30 -9.44
C ILE A 241 15.49 -6.35 -10.10
N THR A 242 16.00 -5.35 -9.38
CA THR A 242 17.06 -4.45 -9.86
C THR A 242 18.36 -5.22 -10.11
N ASN A 243 18.68 -6.19 -9.24
CA ASN A 243 19.83 -7.08 -9.44
C ASN A 243 19.61 -8.19 -10.51
N LYS A 244 18.44 -8.31 -11.13
CA LYS A 244 18.10 -9.41 -12.06
C LYS A 244 19.16 -9.67 -13.13
N ALA A 245 19.69 -8.62 -13.75
CA ALA A 245 20.71 -8.76 -14.80
C ALA A 245 21.97 -9.46 -14.26
N ARG A 246 22.46 -9.02 -13.09
CA ARG A 246 23.61 -9.58 -12.37
C ARG A 246 23.37 -11.03 -11.97
N ILE A 247 22.20 -11.32 -11.38
CA ILE A 247 21.80 -12.67 -10.94
C ILE A 247 21.74 -13.66 -12.13
N LEU A 248 21.23 -13.23 -13.28
CA LEU A 248 21.13 -14.08 -14.48
C LEU A 248 22.46 -14.27 -15.23
N SER A 249 23.43 -13.36 -15.05
CA SER A 249 24.75 -13.45 -15.68
C SER A 249 25.82 -14.13 -14.82
N TYR A 250 25.60 -14.26 -13.51
CA TYR A 250 26.58 -14.84 -12.59
C TYR A 250 26.71 -16.35 -12.79
N PRO A 251 27.91 -16.94 -12.60
CA PRO A 251 28.11 -18.38 -12.64
C PRO A 251 27.14 -19.15 -11.74
N SER A 252 26.49 -20.16 -12.30
CA SER A 252 25.49 -20.96 -11.58
C SER A 252 26.07 -21.84 -10.46
N SER A 253 27.37 -22.11 -10.48
CA SER A 253 28.10 -22.82 -9.42
C SER A 253 28.09 -22.05 -8.10
N ASP A 254 28.32 -20.73 -8.19
CA ASP A 254 28.62 -19.86 -7.06
C ASP A 254 27.49 -18.85 -6.82
N LEU A 255 26.37 -18.98 -7.54
CA LEU A 255 25.19 -18.11 -7.47
C LEU A 255 24.68 -17.88 -6.04
N MET A 256 24.86 -18.84 -5.13
CA MET A 256 24.48 -18.68 -3.73
C MET A 256 25.33 -17.61 -3.00
N GLU A 257 26.62 -17.49 -3.31
CA GLU A 257 27.52 -16.46 -2.76
C GLU A 257 27.05 -15.06 -3.19
N LEU A 258 26.71 -14.89 -4.48
CA LEU A 258 26.10 -13.65 -4.98
C LEU A 258 24.77 -13.35 -4.26
N MET A 259 23.94 -14.37 -4.01
CA MET A 259 22.65 -14.15 -3.37
C MET A 259 22.78 -13.78 -1.89
N THR A 260 23.74 -14.32 -1.13
CA THR A 260 23.99 -13.91 0.27
C THR A 260 24.70 -12.55 0.39
N HIS A 261 25.38 -12.09 -0.65
CA HIS A 261 26.12 -10.82 -0.66
C HIS A 261 25.67 -9.88 -1.78
N LEU A 262 24.36 -9.90 -2.08
CA LEU A 262 23.79 -9.19 -3.22
C LEU A 262 23.96 -7.66 -3.08
N PRO A 263 24.74 -7.00 -3.95
CA PRO A 263 25.19 -5.63 -3.71
C PRO A 263 24.10 -4.60 -3.93
N PHE A 264 24.12 -3.54 -3.12
CA PHE A 264 23.22 -2.39 -3.20
C PHE A 264 23.86 -1.25 -4.00
N ASP A 265 23.02 -0.47 -4.69
CA ASP A 265 23.45 0.76 -5.35
C ASP A 265 23.62 1.90 -4.33
N ASN A 266 24.60 2.79 -4.57
CA ASN A 266 25.08 3.80 -3.61
C ASN A 266 25.62 3.21 -2.28
N ASP A 267 26.15 1.99 -2.30
CA ASP A 267 26.72 1.29 -1.14
C ASP A 267 28.26 1.21 -1.23
N ASN A 268 28.93 1.12 -0.07
CA ASN A 268 30.39 0.97 0.01
C ASN A 268 30.85 -0.32 0.75
N THR A 269 29.95 -1.30 0.85
CA THR A 269 30.20 -2.60 1.50
C THR A 269 31.42 -3.31 0.93
N SER A 270 32.30 -3.78 1.83
CA SER A 270 33.64 -4.27 1.51
C SER A 270 33.72 -5.77 1.22
N TYR A 271 32.63 -6.41 0.78
CA TYR A 271 32.66 -7.84 0.45
C TYR A 271 33.54 -8.08 -0.78
N VAL A 272 34.26 -9.20 -0.79
CA VAL A 272 35.13 -9.60 -1.89
C VAL A 272 34.75 -11.01 -2.31
N PHE A 273 34.14 -11.12 -3.49
CA PHE A 273 33.77 -12.40 -4.12
C PHE A 273 35.01 -13.22 -4.41
N GLN A 274 35.03 -14.48 -3.98
CA GLN A 274 36.19 -15.34 -4.15
C GLN A 274 36.07 -16.12 -5.46
N GLY A 275 37.16 -16.13 -6.24
CA GLY A 275 37.30 -17.05 -7.37
C GLY A 275 37.57 -18.47 -6.92
N HIS A 276 37.80 -19.38 -7.88
CA HIS A 276 38.24 -20.74 -7.56
C HIS A 276 39.69 -20.73 -7.07
N ALA A 277 39.86 -20.84 -5.75
CA ALA A 277 41.16 -20.69 -5.08
C ALA A 277 42.16 -21.87 -5.23
N ASP A 278 41.84 -22.87 -6.06
CA ASP A 278 42.67 -24.07 -6.23
C ASP A 278 43.76 -23.88 -7.30
N ASP A 279 44.94 -24.46 -7.05
CA ASP A 279 46.09 -24.57 -7.99
C ASP A 279 45.78 -25.32 -9.32
N THR A 280 44.52 -25.70 -9.55
CA THR A 280 44.02 -26.29 -10.80
C THR A 280 43.29 -25.30 -11.71
N ALA A 281 43.06 -24.06 -11.25
CA ALA A 281 42.52 -22.98 -12.05
C ALA A 281 43.40 -22.76 -13.30
N ARG A 282 42.76 -22.82 -14.48
CA ARG A 282 43.42 -22.45 -15.74
C ARG A 282 43.37 -20.94 -15.86
N GLU A 283 44.46 -20.30 -16.29
CA GLU A 283 44.44 -18.88 -16.66
C GLU A 283 43.26 -18.62 -17.62
N GLY A 284 42.33 -17.77 -17.19
CA GLY A 284 41.11 -17.46 -17.95
C GLY A 284 39.86 -18.29 -17.61
N ASP A 285 39.72 -18.82 -16.39
CA ASP A 285 38.42 -19.33 -15.93
C ASP A 285 37.35 -18.21 -15.98
N PRO A 286 36.19 -18.43 -16.62
CA PRO A 286 35.11 -17.46 -16.66
C PRO A 286 34.62 -17.00 -15.28
N ILE A 287 34.71 -17.84 -14.25
CA ILE A 287 34.25 -17.53 -12.89
C ILE A 287 35.16 -16.48 -12.27
N ASP A 288 36.47 -16.70 -12.31
CA ASP A 288 37.46 -15.75 -11.80
C ASP A 288 37.36 -14.39 -12.50
N ALA A 289 37.11 -14.38 -13.82
CA ALA A 289 36.92 -13.15 -14.57
C ALA A 289 35.65 -12.38 -14.15
N VAL A 290 34.55 -13.06 -13.86
CA VAL A 290 33.31 -12.43 -13.34
C VAL A 290 33.55 -11.88 -11.93
N CYS A 291 34.15 -12.68 -11.02
CA CYS A 291 34.44 -12.24 -9.65
C CYS A 291 35.41 -11.06 -9.64
N GLN A 292 36.45 -11.05 -10.48
CA GLN A 292 37.37 -9.92 -10.64
C GLN A 292 36.63 -8.66 -11.12
N SER A 293 35.84 -8.75 -12.20
CA SER A 293 35.09 -7.60 -12.72
C SER A 293 34.08 -7.05 -11.71
N LEU A 294 33.41 -7.90 -10.94
CA LEU A 294 32.47 -7.49 -9.90
C LEU A 294 33.20 -6.83 -8.72
N ASN A 295 34.32 -7.40 -8.27
CA ASN A 295 35.14 -6.82 -7.21
C ASN A 295 35.73 -5.45 -7.61
N GLU A 296 36.12 -5.26 -8.87
CA GLU A 296 36.55 -3.96 -9.39
C GLU A 296 35.39 -2.95 -9.45
N GLU A 297 34.21 -3.36 -9.90
CA GLU A 297 32.99 -2.53 -9.88
C GLU A 297 32.69 -2.03 -8.46
N LEU A 298 32.69 -2.94 -7.47
CA LEU A 298 32.33 -2.64 -6.09
C LEU A 298 33.37 -1.80 -5.36
N ARG A 299 34.67 -2.04 -5.57
CA ARG A 299 35.76 -1.20 -5.00
C ARG A 299 35.72 0.25 -5.47
N GLY A 300 35.12 0.52 -6.63
CA GLY A 300 34.93 1.87 -7.16
C GLY A 300 33.73 2.62 -6.57
N ARG A 301 32.85 1.96 -5.81
CA ARG A 301 31.63 2.58 -5.26
C ARG A 301 31.93 3.38 -3.99
N THR A 302 31.29 4.55 -3.90
CA THR A 302 31.22 5.37 -2.69
C THR A 302 29.74 5.63 -2.36
N CYS A 303 29.42 5.69 -1.07
CA CYS A 303 28.08 6.06 -0.62
C CYS A 303 27.98 7.59 -0.45
N ASP A 304 27.11 8.25 -1.23
CA ASP A 304 26.65 9.61 -0.92
C ASP A 304 25.48 9.54 0.07
N GLU A 305 25.73 9.91 1.32
CA GLU A 305 24.75 9.94 2.41
C GLU A 305 23.57 10.92 2.18
N ARG A 306 23.68 11.83 1.20
CA ARG A 306 22.66 12.83 0.88
C ARG A 306 21.63 12.32 -0.12
N ILE A 307 21.88 11.22 -0.83
CA ILE A 307 21.01 10.70 -1.89
C ILE A 307 20.22 9.51 -1.35
N ILE A 308 18.90 9.53 -1.52
CA ILE A 308 18.10 8.30 -1.39
C ILE A 308 18.16 7.52 -2.69
N THR A 309 18.34 6.21 -2.61
CA THR A 309 18.26 5.33 -3.79
C THR A 309 16.81 5.18 -4.25
N GLY A 310 16.62 4.84 -5.53
CA GLY A 310 15.30 4.50 -6.08
C GLY A 310 14.66 3.26 -5.44
N LEU A 311 15.45 2.45 -4.71
CA LEU A 311 15.08 1.12 -4.22
C LEU A 311 13.75 1.06 -3.44
N VAL A 312 13.54 1.98 -2.49
CA VAL A 312 12.30 2.03 -1.70
C VAL A 312 11.13 2.55 -2.55
N HIS A 313 11.38 3.50 -3.46
CA HIS A 313 10.38 4.00 -4.39
C HIS A 313 9.91 2.91 -5.36
N ASP A 314 10.84 2.14 -5.93
CA ASP A 314 10.56 0.99 -6.79
C ASP A 314 9.77 -0.09 -6.03
N GLY A 315 10.12 -0.33 -4.76
CA GLY A 315 9.33 -1.16 -3.85
C GLY A 315 7.89 -0.66 -3.69
N VAL A 316 7.69 0.64 -3.46
CA VAL A 316 6.34 1.25 -3.38
C VAL A 316 5.59 1.12 -4.71
N GLN A 317 6.25 1.24 -5.88
CA GLN A 317 5.61 0.99 -7.17
C GLN A 317 5.17 -0.47 -7.32
N LEU A 318 6.00 -1.43 -6.93
CA LEU A 318 5.66 -2.86 -6.94
C LEU A 318 4.48 -3.15 -5.99
N MET A 319 4.43 -2.51 -4.81
CA MET A 319 3.31 -2.58 -3.88
C MET A 319 2.02 -2.04 -4.50
N GLN A 320 2.08 -0.89 -5.17
CA GLN A 320 0.92 -0.31 -5.89
C GLN A 320 0.45 -1.18 -7.06
N ARG A 321 1.35 -1.93 -7.70
CA ARG A 321 1.06 -2.94 -8.73
C ARG A 321 0.73 -4.33 -8.15
N THR A 322 0.46 -4.44 -6.86
CA THR A 322 0.05 -5.70 -6.22
C THR A 322 -1.42 -5.63 -5.80
N PRO A 323 -2.21 -6.71 -5.96
CA PRO A 323 -3.58 -6.77 -5.48
C PRO A 323 -3.75 -6.31 -4.02
N ALA A 324 -4.65 -5.35 -3.79
CA ALA A 324 -4.82 -4.69 -2.50
C ALA A 324 -5.19 -5.69 -1.40
N GLY A 325 -6.02 -6.70 -1.70
CA GLY A 325 -6.39 -7.74 -0.75
C GLY A 325 -5.21 -8.60 -0.30
N PHE A 326 -4.15 -8.70 -1.11
CA PHE A 326 -2.90 -9.36 -0.73
C PHE A 326 -2.02 -8.43 0.12
N VAL A 327 -1.87 -7.16 -0.28
CA VAL A 327 -1.09 -6.15 0.47
C VAL A 327 -1.66 -5.97 1.88
N HIS A 328 -2.98 -5.91 2.03
CA HIS A 328 -3.63 -5.87 3.35
C HIS A 328 -3.35 -7.13 4.18
N ARG A 329 -3.40 -8.33 3.58
CA ARG A 329 -3.09 -9.57 4.32
C ARG A 329 -1.63 -9.62 4.77
N LEU A 330 -0.70 -9.17 3.93
CA LEU A 330 0.72 -9.04 4.28
C LEU A 330 0.90 -8.02 5.42
N ASN A 331 0.14 -6.92 5.41
CA ASN A 331 0.12 -5.97 6.51
C ASN A 331 -0.41 -6.59 7.81
N ASP A 332 -1.48 -7.39 7.75
CA ASP A 332 -2.05 -8.06 8.93
C ASP A 332 -1.06 -9.06 9.54
N LEU A 333 -0.34 -9.83 8.69
CA LEU A 333 0.73 -10.73 9.08
C LEU A 333 1.92 -10.01 9.76
N LEU A 334 2.28 -8.82 9.30
CA LEU A 334 3.39 -8.02 9.85
C LEU A 334 3.01 -7.27 11.15
N ASN A 335 1.74 -6.88 11.31
CA ASN A 335 1.28 -6.05 12.44
C ASN A 335 0.56 -6.83 13.55
N ASP A 336 0.35 -8.14 13.40
CA ASP A 336 -0.21 -9.02 14.45
C ASP A 336 -1.62 -8.61 14.92
N HIS A 337 -2.39 -7.92 14.06
CA HIS A 337 -3.70 -7.38 14.40
C HIS A 337 -4.89 -8.31 14.10
N VAL A 338 -4.62 -9.49 13.53
CA VAL A 338 -5.63 -10.51 13.25
C VAL A 338 -5.05 -11.87 13.60
N THR A 339 -5.80 -12.67 14.35
CA THR A 339 -5.61 -14.13 14.42
C THR A 339 -5.91 -14.73 13.04
N MET A 340 -4.96 -14.60 12.13
CA MET A 340 -4.96 -15.26 10.83
C MET A 340 -5.11 -16.75 11.08
N SER A 341 -6.20 -17.37 10.59
CA SER A 341 -6.34 -18.82 10.76
C SER A 341 -5.16 -19.50 10.07
N SER A 342 -4.55 -20.49 10.72
CA SER A 342 -3.42 -21.23 10.16
C SER A 342 -3.79 -21.83 8.79
N GLU A 343 -5.06 -22.22 8.59
CA GLU A 343 -5.64 -22.61 7.30
C GLU A 343 -5.45 -21.55 6.19
N SER A 344 -5.68 -20.27 6.50
CA SER A 344 -5.55 -19.17 5.53
C SER A 344 -4.11 -18.89 5.14
N LEU A 345 -3.17 -19.06 6.07
CA LEU A 345 -1.74 -18.90 5.81
C LEU A 345 -1.16 -20.13 5.10
N ASN A 346 -1.57 -21.34 5.50
CA ASN A 346 -1.19 -22.60 4.86
C ASN A 346 -1.65 -22.68 3.39
N ALA A 347 -2.76 -22.03 3.03
CA ALA A 347 -3.20 -21.91 1.64
C ALA A 347 -2.21 -21.16 0.73
N TYR A 348 -1.38 -20.25 1.28
CA TYR A 348 -0.34 -19.57 0.49
C TYR A 348 0.89 -20.46 0.29
N LEU A 349 1.31 -21.23 1.31
CA LEU A 349 2.47 -22.13 1.28
C LEU A 349 2.46 -23.15 0.13
N GLN A 350 1.27 -23.53 -0.34
CA GLN A 350 1.05 -24.51 -1.39
C GLN A 350 0.63 -23.88 -2.73
N SER A 351 0.55 -22.55 -2.81
CA SER A 351 0.05 -21.86 -3.99
C SER A 351 1.16 -21.58 -5.01
N ALA A 352 0.93 -21.94 -6.27
CA ALA A 352 1.83 -21.58 -7.38
C ALA A 352 1.75 -20.09 -7.79
N CYS A 353 0.82 -19.30 -7.22
CA CYS A 353 0.64 -17.89 -7.59
C CYS A 353 -0.08 -17.07 -6.49
N LEU A 354 -0.15 -15.76 -6.68
CA LEU A 354 -0.80 -14.84 -5.76
C LEU A 354 -2.32 -15.08 -5.69
N MET A 355 -2.91 -14.92 -4.50
CA MET A 355 -4.34 -15.18 -4.27
C MET A 355 -5.10 -13.89 -3.86
N PRO A 356 -5.66 -13.12 -4.81
CA PRO A 356 -6.49 -11.94 -4.54
C PRO A 356 -7.86 -12.28 -3.94
N SER A 357 -8.47 -11.27 -3.32
CA SER A 357 -9.80 -11.37 -2.70
C SER A 357 -10.93 -11.35 -3.74
N PRO A 358 -12.00 -12.14 -3.60
CA PRO A 358 -13.21 -12.03 -4.43
C PRO A 358 -13.82 -10.63 -4.45
N LEU A 359 -13.71 -9.88 -3.34
CA LEU A 359 -14.23 -8.51 -3.23
C LEU A 359 -13.49 -7.54 -4.17
N GLU A 360 -12.20 -7.76 -4.38
CA GLU A 360 -11.35 -6.94 -5.24
C GLU A 360 -11.75 -7.10 -6.71
N ILE A 361 -11.93 -8.35 -7.15
CA ILE A 361 -12.43 -8.69 -8.49
C ILE A 361 -13.86 -8.17 -8.70
N TYR A 362 -14.73 -8.31 -7.69
CA TYR A 362 -16.08 -7.74 -7.73
C TYR A 362 -16.08 -6.22 -7.88
N THR A 363 -15.22 -5.51 -7.14
CA THR A 363 -15.10 -4.06 -7.20
C THR A 363 -14.60 -3.59 -8.56
N PHE A 364 -13.63 -4.29 -9.15
CA PHE A 364 -13.18 -4.03 -10.52
C PHE A 364 -14.29 -4.22 -11.56
N LEU A 365 -15.11 -5.27 -11.42
CA LEU A 365 -16.20 -5.55 -12.36
C LEU A 365 -17.29 -4.47 -12.38
N LEU A 366 -17.56 -3.84 -11.23
CA LEU A 366 -18.49 -2.71 -11.12
C LEU A 366 -17.91 -1.40 -11.67
N SER A 367 -16.68 -1.09 -11.28
CA SER A 367 -16.12 0.28 -11.42
C SER A 367 -15.19 0.43 -12.63
N GLY A 368 -14.73 -0.68 -13.21
CA GLY A 368 -13.72 -0.70 -14.26
C GLY A 368 -12.31 -0.38 -13.74
N ALA A 369 -11.33 -0.35 -14.64
CA ALA A 369 -9.94 -0.06 -14.27
C ALA A 369 -9.77 1.37 -13.73
N GLU A 370 -10.41 2.37 -14.36
CA GLU A 370 -10.23 3.80 -14.03
C GLU A 370 -10.68 4.20 -12.62
N HIS A 371 -11.54 3.40 -11.99
CA HIS A 371 -12.09 3.65 -10.65
C HIS A 371 -11.62 2.61 -9.61
N ASN A 372 -10.70 1.72 -9.97
CA ASN A 372 -10.02 0.83 -9.02
C ASN A 372 -8.93 1.65 -8.30
N THR A 373 -8.75 1.47 -6.98
CA THR A 373 -7.80 2.24 -6.15
C THR A 373 -6.36 2.17 -6.63
N HIS A 374 -5.99 1.10 -7.34
CA HIS A 374 -4.68 0.87 -7.93
C HIS A 374 -4.67 0.86 -9.47
N CYS A 375 -5.80 1.18 -10.11
CA CYS A 375 -5.99 1.17 -11.56
C CYS A 375 -5.65 -0.17 -12.27
N LEU A 376 -5.60 -1.28 -11.53
CA LEU A 376 -5.19 -2.58 -12.08
C LEU A 376 -6.21 -3.10 -13.11
N HIS A 377 -5.72 -3.49 -14.29
CA HIS A 377 -6.53 -4.04 -15.37
C HIS A 377 -6.49 -5.57 -15.34
N TYR A 378 -7.57 -6.22 -14.89
CA TYR A 378 -7.60 -7.69 -14.81
C TYR A 378 -8.09 -8.35 -16.09
N LEU A 379 -7.42 -9.45 -16.46
CA LEU A 379 -7.86 -10.39 -17.50
C LEU A 379 -8.38 -11.66 -16.84
N LEU A 380 -9.71 -11.81 -16.81
CA LEU A 380 -10.38 -12.92 -16.13
C LEU A 380 -10.41 -14.18 -17.02
N LEU A 381 -9.86 -15.28 -16.53
CA LEU A 381 -9.84 -16.59 -17.18
C LEU A 381 -10.60 -17.59 -16.30
N ASP A 382 -11.55 -18.33 -16.85
CA ASP A 382 -12.43 -19.21 -16.11
C ASP A 382 -12.18 -20.66 -16.50
N THR A 383 -11.61 -21.47 -15.59
CA THR A 383 -11.14 -22.83 -15.87
C THR A 383 -12.18 -23.91 -15.62
N ARG A 384 -13.38 -23.51 -15.19
CA ARG A 384 -14.51 -24.42 -14.96
C ARG A 384 -14.92 -25.16 -16.22
N ALA A 385 -15.58 -26.30 -16.02
CA ALA A 385 -16.07 -27.12 -17.12
C ALA A 385 -16.98 -26.29 -18.06
N PRO A 386 -16.93 -26.46 -19.40
CA PRO A 386 -17.74 -25.65 -20.33
C PRO A 386 -19.26 -25.70 -20.08
N ALA A 387 -19.76 -26.76 -19.44
CA ALA A 387 -21.16 -26.87 -19.03
C ALA A 387 -21.51 -25.97 -17.83
N GLU A 388 -20.57 -25.69 -16.94
CA GLU A 388 -20.75 -24.80 -15.79
C GLU A 388 -20.57 -23.34 -16.19
N TYR A 389 -19.57 -23.07 -17.04
CA TYR A 389 -19.35 -21.76 -17.64
C TYR A 389 -20.58 -21.26 -18.42
N ARG A 390 -21.18 -22.13 -19.25
CA ARG A 390 -22.41 -21.77 -19.99
C ARG A 390 -23.60 -21.49 -19.08
N LYS A 391 -23.78 -22.26 -18.00
CA LYS A 391 -24.86 -22.00 -17.02
C LYS A 391 -24.74 -20.60 -16.43
N ALA A 392 -23.55 -20.22 -15.95
CA ALA A 392 -23.26 -18.89 -15.43
C ALA A 392 -21.75 -18.59 -15.47
N HIS A 393 -21.37 -17.44 -16.03
CA HIS A 393 -20.01 -16.92 -16.00
C HIS A 393 -19.99 -15.39 -15.89
N LEU A 394 -18.86 -14.79 -15.51
CA LEU A 394 -18.72 -13.33 -15.45
C LEU A 394 -18.61 -12.79 -16.87
N ARG A 395 -19.37 -11.75 -17.23
CA ARG A 395 -19.44 -11.23 -18.63
C ARG A 395 -18.09 -10.85 -19.24
N GLN A 396 -17.08 -10.56 -18.42
CA GLN A 396 -15.73 -10.20 -18.84
C GLN A 396 -14.73 -11.38 -18.84
N SER A 397 -15.10 -12.55 -18.33
CA SER A 397 -14.22 -13.72 -18.31
C SER A 397 -14.21 -14.48 -19.65
N ARG A 398 -13.23 -15.38 -19.79
CA ARG A 398 -13.10 -16.27 -20.94
C ARG A 398 -12.86 -17.70 -20.46
N ASN A 399 -13.62 -18.67 -20.97
CA ASN A 399 -13.41 -20.06 -20.61
C ASN A 399 -12.08 -20.59 -21.14
N VAL A 400 -11.28 -21.20 -20.26
CA VAL A 400 -10.05 -21.93 -20.60
C VAL A 400 -10.27 -23.40 -20.27
N THR A 401 -9.89 -24.26 -21.20
CA THR A 401 -10.12 -25.71 -21.16
C THR A 401 -8.84 -26.44 -21.53
N GLU A 402 -8.76 -27.76 -21.29
CA GLU A 402 -7.65 -28.60 -21.76
C GLU A 402 -7.37 -28.40 -23.26
N HIS A 403 -8.40 -28.37 -24.11
CA HIS A 403 -8.25 -28.07 -25.54
C HIS A 403 -7.66 -26.67 -25.80
N THR A 404 -7.95 -25.67 -24.96
CA THR A 404 -7.33 -24.34 -25.06
C THR A 404 -5.87 -24.35 -24.62
N LEU A 405 -5.50 -25.15 -23.61
CA LEU A 405 -4.09 -25.34 -23.19
C LEU A 405 -3.26 -26.05 -24.28
N LEU A 406 -3.85 -27.04 -24.96
CA LEU A 406 -3.22 -27.74 -26.10
C LEU A 406 -3.10 -26.86 -27.36
N ASN A 407 -3.82 -25.73 -27.44
CA ASN A 407 -3.75 -24.83 -28.57
C ASN A 407 -2.68 -23.74 -28.35
N LEU A 408 -1.47 -24.00 -28.83
CA LEU A 408 -0.32 -23.11 -28.68
C LEU A 408 -0.58 -21.69 -29.23
N GLU A 409 -1.35 -21.53 -30.32
CA GLU A 409 -1.66 -20.21 -30.87
C GLU A 409 -2.49 -19.37 -29.91
N ARG A 410 -3.52 -19.97 -29.28
CA ARG A 410 -4.36 -19.29 -28.26
C ARG A 410 -3.53 -18.89 -27.03
N ILE A 411 -2.64 -19.77 -26.57
CA ILE A 411 -1.73 -19.47 -25.46
C ILE A 411 -0.77 -18.35 -25.83
N ASP A 412 -0.14 -18.38 -27.02
CA ASP A 412 0.76 -17.32 -27.44
C ASP A 412 0.02 -15.98 -27.68
N ILE A 413 -1.24 -15.98 -28.09
CA ILE A 413 -2.09 -14.77 -28.12
C ILE A 413 -2.33 -14.23 -26.70
N LEU A 414 -2.63 -15.11 -25.73
CA LEU A 414 -2.80 -14.73 -24.32
C LEU A 414 -1.51 -14.14 -23.73
N VAL A 415 -0.36 -14.78 -23.96
CA VAL A 415 0.99 -14.32 -23.54
C VAL A 415 1.36 -12.98 -24.20
N ARG A 416 1.03 -12.77 -25.49
CA ARG A 416 1.24 -11.48 -26.16
C ARG A 416 0.32 -10.40 -25.60
N LYS A 417 -0.93 -10.71 -25.26
CA LYS A 417 -1.87 -9.75 -24.68
C LYS A 417 -1.43 -9.31 -23.28
N SER A 418 -1.00 -10.24 -22.43
CA SER A 418 -0.56 -9.92 -21.05
C SER A 418 0.67 -9.02 -21.04
N ARG A 419 1.66 -9.31 -21.90
CA ARG A 419 2.88 -8.49 -22.04
C ARG A 419 2.63 -7.09 -22.61
N THR A 420 1.65 -6.91 -23.50
CA THR A 420 1.40 -5.61 -24.16
C THR A 420 0.52 -4.66 -23.36
N HIS A 421 -0.30 -5.16 -22.43
CA HIS A 421 -1.26 -4.35 -21.66
C HIS A 421 -0.95 -4.33 -20.15
N GLU A 422 0.18 -4.89 -19.72
CA GLU A 422 0.54 -5.14 -18.31
C GLU A 422 -0.63 -5.70 -17.47
N CYS A 423 -1.47 -6.55 -18.07
CA CYS A 423 -2.72 -6.95 -17.43
C CYS A 423 -2.51 -8.04 -16.36
N HIS A 424 -3.26 -7.92 -15.27
CA HIS A 424 -3.27 -8.87 -14.18
C HIS A 424 -4.10 -10.10 -14.57
N ILE A 425 -3.44 -11.23 -14.81
CA ILE A 425 -4.13 -12.46 -15.21
C ILE A 425 -4.73 -13.09 -13.95
N VAL A 426 -6.05 -13.25 -13.94
CA VAL A 426 -6.80 -13.78 -12.80
C VAL A 426 -7.55 -15.02 -13.23
N VAL A 427 -7.17 -16.16 -12.64
CA VAL A 427 -7.82 -17.45 -12.86
C VAL A 427 -8.96 -17.64 -11.85
N LEU A 428 -10.11 -18.05 -12.37
CA LEU A 428 -11.33 -18.37 -11.64
C LEU A 428 -11.51 -19.88 -11.70
N ASP A 429 -11.14 -20.57 -10.62
CA ASP A 429 -11.31 -22.01 -10.48
C ASP A 429 -12.77 -22.40 -10.17
N GLY A 430 -13.05 -23.70 -10.27
CA GLY A 430 -14.35 -24.30 -9.95
C GLY A 430 -14.45 -24.93 -8.56
N THR A 431 -13.38 -24.91 -7.77
CA THR A 431 -13.24 -25.83 -6.63
C THR A 431 -13.68 -25.25 -5.29
N ASP A 432 -14.11 -23.98 -5.26
CA ASP A 432 -14.40 -23.21 -4.04
C ASP A 432 -13.26 -23.27 -3.00
N GLY A 433 -12.02 -23.57 -3.45
CA GLY A 433 -10.84 -23.79 -2.61
C GLY A 433 -10.76 -25.17 -1.91
N ARG A 434 -11.49 -26.19 -2.37
CA ARG A 434 -11.56 -27.52 -1.71
C ARG A 434 -11.23 -28.73 -2.60
N GLY A 435 -10.64 -28.52 -3.77
CA GLY A 435 -10.31 -29.58 -4.72
C GLY A 435 -9.26 -29.16 -5.75
N GLU A 436 -8.76 -30.14 -6.51
CA GLU A 436 -7.81 -29.92 -7.61
C GLU A 436 -8.53 -29.41 -8.87
N ASP A 437 -8.16 -28.23 -9.36
CA ASP A 437 -8.50 -27.78 -10.72
C ASP A 437 -7.26 -27.95 -11.60
N ARG A 438 -7.15 -29.14 -12.20
CA ARG A 438 -6.00 -29.49 -13.05
C ARG A 438 -5.81 -28.52 -14.23
N VAL A 439 -6.88 -27.92 -14.74
CA VAL A 439 -6.81 -26.94 -15.83
C VAL A 439 -6.27 -25.62 -15.31
N CYS A 440 -6.68 -25.19 -14.12
CA CYS A 440 -6.11 -24.03 -13.43
C CYS A 440 -4.62 -24.22 -13.14
N ASP A 441 -4.23 -25.34 -12.52
CA ASP A 441 -2.84 -25.54 -12.10
C ASP A 441 -1.90 -25.64 -13.33
N GLN A 442 -2.32 -26.34 -14.39
CA GLN A 442 -1.59 -26.37 -15.68
C GLN A 442 -1.54 -24.99 -16.35
N LEU A 443 -2.63 -24.20 -16.31
CA LEU A 443 -2.65 -22.85 -16.88
C LEU A 443 -1.68 -21.92 -16.15
N VAL A 444 -1.71 -21.92 -14.82
CA VAL A 444 -0.83 -21.11 -13.98
C VAL A 444 0.63 -21.49 -14.24
N GLU A 445 0.97 -22.78 -14.19
CA GLU A 445 2.32 -23.26 -14.45
C GLU A 445 2.81 -22.88 -15.87
N LEU A 446 1.95 -23.04 -16.89
CA LEU A 446 2.26 -22.68 -18.28
C LEU A 446 2.50 -21.19 -18.48
N LEU A 447 1.67 -20.33 -17.87
CA LEU A 447 1.82 -18.87 -17.94
C LEU A 447 3.11 -18.40 -17.27
N LEU A 448 3.45 -18.98 -16.12
CA LEU A 448 4.69 -18.70 -15.39
C LEU A 448 5.93 -19.16 -16.17
N LYS A 449 5.91 -20.38 -16.73
CA LYS A 449 6.96 -20.89 -17.64
C LYS A 449 7.14 -20.02 -18.89
N LYS A 450 6.07 -19.38 -19.37
CA LYS A 450 6.08 -18.39 -20.47
C LYS A 450 6.46 -16.97 -20.00
N GLY A 451 6.82 -16.77 -18.73
CA GLY A 451 7.25 -15.49 -18.17
C GLY A 451 6.13 -14.44 -18.09
N CYS A 452 4.87 -14.85 -17.92
CA CYS A 452 3.76 -13.92 -17.74
C CYS A 452 3.76 -13.35 -16.33
N ARG A 453 3.97 -12.03 -16.21
CA ARG A 453 3.79 -11.29 -14.96
C ARG A 453 2.32 -11.29 -14.54
N TYR A 454 2.10 -10.98 -13.26
CA TYR A 454 0.80 -10.70 -12.66
C TYR A 454 -0.23 -11.85 -12.73
N VAL A 455 0.25 -13.10 -12.73
CA VAL A 455 -0.59 -14.31 -12.70
C VAL A 455 -1.09 -14.57 -11.28
N SER A 456 -2.39 -14.79 -11.13
CA SER A 456 -3.07 -14.99 -9.84
C SER A 456 -4.31 -15.86 -9.96
N ARG A 457 -4.80 -16.38 -8.83
CA ARG A 457 -6.03 -17.19 -8.73
C ARG A 457 -6.94 -16.67 -7.61
N VAL A 458 -8.23 -16.48 -7.88
CA VAL A 458 -9.16 -15.91 -6.88
C VAL A 458 -9.43 -16.91 -5.76
N VAL A 459 -9.42 -16.45 -4.50
CA VAL A 459 -9.77 -17.30 -3.34
C VAL A 459 -11.23 -17.77 -3.44
N GLY A 460 -11.45 -19.04 -3.78
CA GLY A 460 -12.77 -19.62 -4.00
C GLY A 460 -13.42 -19.23 -5.34
N GLY A 461 -12.59 -18.92 -6.34
CA GLY A 461 -12.97 -18.95 -7.75
C GLY A 461 -14.19 -18.12 -8.15
N PHE A 462 -14.91 -18.62 -9.16
CA PHE A 462 -16.14 -17.97 -9.65
C PHE A 462 -17.23 -17.91 -8.58
N GLY A 463 -17.42 -18.97 -7.80
CA GLY A 463 -18.53 -19.12 -6.86
C GLY A 463 -18.58 -17.99 -5.82
N ARG A 464 -17.41 -17.58 -5.29
CA ARG A 464 -17.34 -16.46 -4.35
C ARG A 464 -17.62 -15.10 -4.98
N VAL A 465 -17.14 -14.83 -6.19
CA VAL A 465 -17.41 -13.56 -6.89
C VAL A 465 -18.88 -13.46 -7.29
N ALA A 466 -19.46 -14.55 -7.79
CA ALA A 466 -20.87 -14.62 -8.15
C ALA A 466 -21.79 -14.39 -6.94
N LYS A 467 -21.46 -14.97 -5.79
CA LYS A 467 -22.20 -14.77 -4.54
C LYS A 467 -22.21 -13.29 -4.09
N LEU A 468 -21.12 -12.55 -4.26
CA LEU A 468 -21.08 -11.11 -3.98
C LEU A 468 -22.04 -10.34 -4.91
N ALA A 469 -22.01 -10.64 -6.21
CA ALA A 469 -22.93 -10.02 -7.18
C ALA A 469 -24.41 -10.34 -6.88
N GLN A 470 -24.70 -11.54 -6.37
CA GLN A 470 -26.06 -11.91 -5.93
C GLN A 470 -26.48 -11.15 -4.66
N MET A 471 -25.61 -11.04 -3.65
CA MET A 471 -25.91 -10.34 -2.40
C MET A 471 -26.23 -8.85 -2.61
N GLU A 472 -25.53 -8.21 -3.54
CA GLU A 472 -25.72 -6.78 -3.88
C GLU A 472 -26.77 -6.55 -4.99
N GLY A 473 -27.46 -7.60 -5.47
CA GLY A 473 -28.47 -7.49 -6.53
C GLY A 473 -27.93 -7.17 -7.93
N LYS A 474 -26.61 -7.30 -8.13
CA LYS A 474 -25.86 -6.94 -9.35
C LYS A 474 -25.62 -8.10 -10.32
N GLU A 475 -26.16 -9.29 -10.03
CA GLU A 475 -26.05 -10.50 -10.86
C GLU A 475 -26.31 -10.25 -12.35
N LYS A 476 -27.42 -9.58 -12.71
CA LYS A 476 -27.77 -9.31 -14.12
C LYS A 476 -26.79 -8.39 -14.85
N GLU A 477 -26.07 -7.54 -14.13
CA GLU A 477 -25.06 -6.66 -14.74
C GLU A 477 -23.77 -7.42 -15.01
N LEU A 478 -23.36 -8.30 -14.08
CA LEU A 478 -22.02 -8.89 -14.06
C LEU A 478 -21.93 -10.35 -14.55
N ILE A 479 -23.03 -11.10 -14.53
CA ILE A 479 -23.09 -12.52 -14.89
C ILE A 479 -23.89 -12.69 -16.19
N ALA A 480 -23.38 -13.50 -17.12
CA ALA A 480 -24.09 -14.00 -18.28
C ALA A 480 -24.54 -15.44 -18.05
N THR A 481 -25.69 -15.81 -18.62
CA THR A 481 -26.24 -17.17 -18.62
C THR A 481 -26.56 -17.63 -20.04
N GLU A 482 -26.63 -18.95 -20.23
CA GLU A 482 -26.92 -19.58 -21.53
C GLU A 482 -28.25 -19.11 -22.16
N GLU A 483 -29.24 -18.72 -21.36
CA GLU A 483 -30.52 -18.20 -21.86
C GLU A 483 -30.39 -16.76 -22.39
N GLU A 484 -29.67 -15.89 -21.68
CA GLU A 484 -29.42 -14.52 -22.12
C GLU A 484 -28.53 -14.45 -23.37
N GLU A 485 -27.51 -15.31 -23.48
CA GLU A 485 -26.69 -15.40 -24.69
C GLU A 485 -27.52 -15.85 -25.89
N LYS A 486 -28.34 -16.89 -25.74
CA LYS A 486 -29.26 -17.34 -26.79
C LYS A 486 -30.30 -16.28 -27.14
N GLU A 487 -30.77 -15.49 -26.19
CA GLU A 487 -31.69 -14.38 -26.48
C GLU A 487 -30.97 -13.22 -27.21
N ALA A 488 -29.74 -12.89 -26.83
CA ALA A 488 -28.92 -11.90 -27.51
C ALA A 488 -28.55 -12.33 -28.94
N GLU A 489 -28.23 -13.60 -29.18
CA GLU A 489 -28.03 -14.17 -30.51
C GLU A 489 -29.31 -14.18 -31.33
N ARG A 490 -30.46 -14.55 -30.75
CA ARG A 490 -31.77 -14.44 -31.42
C ARG A 490 -32.10 -13.00 -31.79
N ARG A 491 -31.80 -12.02 -30.93
CA ARG A 491 -31.96 -10.59 -31.23
C ARG A 491 -31.03 -10.13 -32.37
N LYS A 492 -29.75 -10.55 -32.39
CA LYS A 492 -28.82 -10.27 -33.49
C LYS A 492 -29.25 -10.93 -34.81
N GLY A 493 -29.71 -12.17 -34.78
CA GLY A 493 -30.25 -12.88 -35.93
C GLY A 493 -31.54 -12.26 -36.48
N ALA A 494 -32.45 -11.81 -35.60
CA ALA A 494 -33.67 -11.11 -36.01
C ALA A 494 -33.39 -9.77 -36.72
N VAL A 495 -32.34 -9.04 -36.31
CA VAL A 495 -31.88 -7.82 -37.00
C VAL A 495 -31.32 -8.13 -38.41
N GLN A 496 -30.60 -9.24 -38.59
CA GLN A 496 -30.14 -9.65 -39.92
C GLN A 496 -31.29 -10.13 -40.83
N VAL A 497 -32.26 -10.87 -40.28
CA VAL A 497 -33.44 -11.32 -41.05
C VAL A 497 -34.35 -10.15 -41.45
N THR A 498 -34.49 -9.11 -40.63
CA THR A 498 -35.26 -7.91 -41.00
C THR A 498 -34.57 -7.04 -42.06
N GLN A 499 -33.23 -7.00 -42.10
CA GLN A 499 -32.49 -6.33 -43.18
C GLN A 499 -32.58 -7.04 -44.53
N ALA A 500 -32.71 -8.38 -44.55
CA ALA A 500 -32.88 -9.14 -45.79
C ALA A 500 -34.26 -8.99 -46.45
N ALA A 501 -35.29 -8.60 -45.68
CA ALA A 501 -36.68 -8.50 -46.14
C ALA A 501 -37.05 -7.13 -46.79
N GLN A 502 -36.10 -6.18 -46.86
CA GLN A 502 -36.35 -4.81 -47.36
C GLN A 502 -35.39 -4.39 -48.49
N THR A 503 -35.28 -5.21 -49.54
CA THR A 503 -34.63 -4.82 -50.81
C THR A 503 -35.65 -4.79 -51.94
N GLY A 504 -36.45 -3.70 -51.99
CA GLY A 504 -37.65 -3.70 -52.83
C GLY A 504 -38.29 -2.36 -53.23
N GLN A 505 -37.64 -1.20 -53.05
CA GLN A 505 -37.84 0.00 -53.91
C GLN A 505 -36.92 1.16 -53.51
N VAL A 506 -36.49 1.95 -54.49
CA VAL A 506 -35.55 3.07 -54.32
C VAL A 506 -36.31 4.37 -54.06
N GLY A 507 -35.94 5.08 -52.99
CA GLY A 507 -36.39 6.44 -52.67
C GLY A 507 -35.21 7.24 -52.12
N GLN A 508 -35.14 8.53 -52.47
CA GLN A 508 -33.93 9.36 -52.28
C GLN A 508 -33.62 9.70 -50.81
N ALA A 509 -32.33 9.93 -50.54
CA ALA A 509 -31.83 10.34 -49.23
C ALA A 509 -32.26 11.78 -48.86
N PRO A 510 -32.46 12.02 -47.55
CA PRO A 510 -32.04 13.25 -46.90
C PRO A 510 -30.81 13.00 -46.04
N GLN A 511 -29.88 13.97 -46.02
CA GLN A 511 -28.81 14.01 -45.02
C GLN A 511 -29.38 14.47 -43.68
N THR A 512 -29.23 13.65 -42.64
CA THR A 512 -29.29 14.01 -41.23
C THR A 512 -28.22 13.15 -40.55
N GLY A 513 -27.10 13.67 -40.06
CA GLY A 513 -26.96 14.86 -39.24
C GLY A 513 -26.56 14.36 -37.85
N GLU A 514 -25.26 14.30 -37.57
CA GLU A 514 -24.77 13.93 -36.24
C GLU A 514 -25.22 14.99 -35.23
N GLU A 515 -26.19 14.66 -34.37
CA GLU A 515 -26.54 15.50 -33.24
C GLU A 515 -25.38 15.49 -32.23
N ARG A 516 -24.52 16.50 -32.34
CA ARG A 516 -23.63 16.92 -31.25
C ARG A 516 -24.49 17.14 -30.00
N ARG A 517 -24.35 16.26 -29.00
CA ARG A 517 -24.99 16.43 -27.70
C ARG A 517 -24.56 17.77 -27.10
N GLU A 518 -25.49 18.71 -26.97
CA GLU A 518 -25.20 20.03 -26.40
C GLU A 518 -24.76 19.90 -24.94
N ILE A 519 -23.57 20.41 -24.62
CA ILE A 519 -22.94 20.35 -23.30
C ILE A 519 -23.70 21.21 -22.26
N ILE A 520 -24.54 22.14 -22.72
CA ILE A 520 -25.24 23.14 -21.91
C ILE A 520 -26.71 23.17 -22.29
N LYS A 521 -27.61 22.89 -21.33
CA LYS A 521 -29.07 22.89 -21.53
C LYS A 521 -29.72 24.05 -20.78
N THR A 522 -30.77 24.65 -21.35
CA THR A 522 -31.45 25.81 -20.73
C THR A 522 -32.73 25.37 -20.03
N VAL A 523 -32.86 25.66 -18.73
CA VAL A 523 -34.05 25.36 -17.91
C VAL A 523 -34.45 26.61 -17.13
N GLY A 524 -35.73 26.98 -17.14
CA GLY A 524 -36.22 28.20 -16.49
C GLY A 524 -35.57 29.50 -16.99
N GLY A 525 -35.08 29.52 -18.24
CA GLY A 525 -34.37 30.67 -18.82
C GLY A 525 -32.89 30.80 -18.44
N LYS A 526 -32.33 29.86 -17.65
CA LYS A 526 -30.89 29.84 -17.31
C LYS A 526 -30.20 28.63 -17.93
N LYS A 527 -28.94 28.82 -18.33
CA LYS A 527 -28.08 27.82 -18.98
C LYS A 527 -27.32 27.01 -17.93
N CYS A 528 -27.40 25.69 -17.98
CA CYS A 528 -26.80 24.75 -17.02
C CYS A 528 -25.97 23.68 -17.76
N LEU A 529 -24.84 23.28 -17.18
CA LEU A 529 -24.00 22.17 -17.68
C LEU A 529 -24.64 20.81 -17.39
N LEU A 530 -24.39 19.82 -18.26
CA LEU A 530 -24.80 18.43 -18.03
C LEU A 530 -23.89 17.74 -16.98
N TYR A 531 -24.48 16.89 -16.14
CA TYR A 531 -23.83 16.24 -14.98
C TYR A 531 -22.53 15.50 -15.32
N ASP A 532 -22.51 14.73 -16.41
CA ASP A 532 -21.32 13.99 -16.83
C ASP A 532 -20.15 14.92 -17.18
N ALA A 533 -20.44 16.09 -17.78
CA ALA A 533 -19.46 17.13 -18.06
C ALA A 533 -19.07 17.96 -16.80
N TRP A 534 -19.79 17.79 -15.70
CA TRP A 534 -19.50 18.42 -14.41
C TRP A 534 -18.65 17.52 -13.51
N ILE A 535 -18.87 16.21 -13.49
CA ILE A 535 -17.98 15.25 -12.78
C ILE A 535 -16.58 15.19 -13.42
N SER A 536 -16.50 15.23 -14.75
CA SER A 536 -15.21 15.30 -15.46
C SER A 536 -14.52 16.67 -15.36
N ASN A 537 -15.09 17.63 -14.63
CA ASN A 537 -14.49 18.95 -14.44
C ASN A 537 -13.36 18.86 -13.40
N PRO A 538 -12.09 19.17 -13.74
CA PRO A 538 -10.93 18.95 -12.86
C PRO A 538 -10.89 19.82 -11.59
N LEU A 539 -11.94 20.60 -11.29
CA LEU A 539 -12.01 21.60 -10.23
C LEU A 539 -12.83 21.19 -8.98
N VAL A 540 -13.29 19.93 -8.82
CA VAL A 540 -14.28 19.51 -7.78
C VAL A 540 -13.74 18.43 -6.80
N ARG A 541 -13.71 18.67 -5.46
CA ARG A 541 -13.28 17.70 -4.39
C ARG A 541 -13.92 17.96 -2.95
N HIS A 542 -13.86 16.99 -1.98
CA HIS A 542 -14.74 16.57 -0.80
C HIS A 542 -14.92 17.31 0.61
N PHE A 543 -15.80 16.78 1.55
CA PHE A 543 -16.17 17.23 2.96
C PHE A 543 -16.67 16.13 4.01
N VAL A 544 -17.10 16.46 5.28
CA VAL A 544 -17.41 15.58 6.51
C VAL A 544 -18.64 16.04 7.37
N CYS A 545 -19.23 15.19 8.26
CA CYS A 545 -20.34 15.49 9.21
C CYS A 545 -20.06 15.09 10.71
N LYS A 546 -20.80 15.62 11.71
CA LYS A 546 -20.70 15.33 13.18
C LYS A 546 -22.08 15.28 13.89
N LYS A 547 -22.19 14.57 15.03
CA LYS A 547 -23.40 14.45 15.89
C LYS A 547 -23.22 15.16 17.24
N VAL A 548 -24.26 15.86 17.73
CA VAL A 548 -24.32 16.57 19.02
C VAL A 548 -25.43 16.00 19.91
N VAL A 549 -25.21 15.97 21.23
CA VAL A 549 -26.17 15.57 22.27
C VAL A 549 -26.30 16.69 23.30
N LYS A 550 -27.54 16.97 23.75
CA LYS A 550 -27.85 17.99 24.77
C LYS A 550 -27.98 17.34 26.15
N THR A 551 -27.39 17.94 27.18
CA THR A 551 -27.54 17.56 28.59
C THR A 551 -27.79 18.80 29.45
N LYS A 552 -28.58 18.69 30.52
CA LYS A 552 -28.77 19.78 31.49
C LYS A 552 -27.77 19.63 32.62
N LYS A 553 -27.02 20.68 32.93
CA LYS A 553 -26.10 20.74 34.07
C LYS A 553 -26.38 22.03 34.85
N GLU A 554 -26.67 21.88 36.15
CA GLU A 554 -26.88 23.00 37.09
C GLU A 554 -27.88 24.07 36.59
N GLY A 555 -29.00 23.61 36.02
CA GLY A 555 -30.06 24.49 35.52
C GLY A 555 -29.79 25.15 34.16
N SER A 556 -28.61 24.93 33.57
CA SER A 556 -28.22 25.43 32.25
C SER A 556 -28.10 24.29 31.21
N ASP A 557 -28.35 24.62 29.94
CA ASP A 557 -28.27 23.67 28.81
C ASP A 557 -26.82 23.57 28.30
N VAL A 558 -26.26 22.35 28.24
CA VAL A 558 -24.88 22.05 27.81
C VAL A 558 -24.91 21.03 26.65
N PHE A 559 -23.95 21.12 25.73
CA PHE A 559 -23.91 20.33 24.49
C PHE A 559 -22.58 19.60 24.32
N SER A 560 -22.60 18.32 23.91
CA SER A 560 -21.41 17.50 23.68
C SER A 560 -21.49 16.71 22.36
N THR A 561 -20.35 16.51 21.70
CA THR A 561 -20.23 15.81 20.39
C THR A 561 -19.64 14.41 20.53
N THR A 562 -19.94 13.50 19.58
CA THR A 562 -19.32 12.17 19.51
C THR A 562 -18.79 11.81 18.12
N ALA A 563 -17.53 11.32 18.12
CA ALA A 563 -16.75 10.64 17.07
C ALA A 563 -16.54 11.33 15.69
N GLU A 564 -15.33 11.18 15.16
CA GLU A 564 -14.85 11.81 13.91
C GLU A 564 -14.45 10.78 12.85
N LYS A 565 -14.57 11.18 11.57
CA LYS A 565 -13.82 10.64 10.43
C LYS A 565 -13.55 11.78 9.46
N GLU A 566 -12.29 12.05 9.13
CA GLU A 566 -11.92 13.18 8.28
C GLU A 566 -11.91 12.87 6.77
N ILE A 567 -12.04 13.93 5.97
CA ILE A 567 -11.23 14.32 4.79
C ILE A 567 -11.73 15.70 4.29
N VAL A 568 -10.84 16.53 3.74
CA VAL A 568 -11.02 17.97 3.49
C VAL A 568 -10.94 18.30 1.99
N LEU A 569 -11.62 19.37 1.52
CA LEU A 569 -11.31 20.20 0.32
C LEU A 569 -12.19 21.49 0.32
N THR A 570 -12.40 22.15 -0.83
CA THR A 570 -12.81 23.56 -0.96
C THR A 570 -13.70 23.80 -2.21
N GLN A 571 -14.55 24.84 -2.34
CA GLN A 571 -14.92 25.99 -1.47
C GLN A 571 -16.43 26.38 -1.70
N ALA A 572 -16.99 27.22 -0.81
CA ALA A 572 -18.36 27.82 -0.83
C ALA A 572 -19.58 26.85 -0.72
N PHE A 573 -20.45 27.09 0.29
CA PHE A 573 -21.42 26.10 0.81
C PHE A 573 -22.79 26.70 1.22
N LEU A 574 -23.90 25.97 0.95
CA LEU A 574 -25.30 26.14 1.37
C LEU A 574 -25.76 24.93 2.21
N PHE A 575 -26.40 25.18 3.36
CA PHE A 575 -27.00 24.14 4.22
C PHE A 575 -28.41 23.68 3.87
N VAL A 576 -28.70 22.41 4.18
CA VAL A 576 -30.06 21.84 4.26
C VAL A 576 -30.21 21.01 5.55
N ILE A 577 -31.41 21.01 6.15
CA ILE A 577 -31.76 20.21 7.34
C ILE A 577 -33.07 19.46 7.07
N ASP A 578 -33.08 18.13 7.27
CA ASP A 578 -34.30 17.31 7.34
C ASP A 578 -34.94 17.47 8.72
N ILE A 579 -36.19 17.96 8.75
CA ILE A 579 -36.93 18.26 9.97
C ILE A 579 -37.78 17.06 10.43
N LEU A 580 -38.02 16.07 9.56
CA LEU A 580 -39.01 14.99 9.80
C LEU A 580 -38.56 13.95 10.85
N HIS A 581 -37.28 14.00 11.25
CA HIS A 581 -36.71 13.15 12.31
C HIS A 581 -36.23 13.96 13.53
N CYS A 582 -36.47 15.28 13.57
CA CYS A 582 -36.26 16.12 14.76
C CYS A 582 -37.42 15.96 15.77
N ALA A 583 -37.75 14.72 16.14
CA ALA A 583 -38.90 14.39 16.99
C ALA A 583 -38.62 14.49 18.51
N VAL A 584 -37.49 15.08 18.91
CA VAL A 584 -37.07 15.24 20.32
C VAL A 584 -36.52 16.65 20.51
N GLU A 585 -36.94 17.33 21.59
CA GLU A 585 -36.50 18.69 21.92
C GLU A 585 -34.97 18.81 22.00
N GLY A 586 -34.37 19.47 21.01
CA GLY A 586 -32.93 19.63 20.91
C GLY A 586 -32.54 20.77 19.98
N TYR A 587 -31.34 21.32 20.19
CA TYR A 587 -30.79 22.36 19.32
C TYR A 587 -29.82 21.76 18.31
N ALA A 588 -29.85 22.25 17.08
CA ALA A 588 -28.87 21.91 16.05
C ALA A 588 -27.89 23.08 15.85
N THR A 589 -26.58 22.80 15.88
CA THR A 589 -25.53 23.77 15.56
C THR A 589 -25.07 23.55 14.13
N ILE A 590 -25.08 24.60 13.32
CA ILE A 590 -24.91 24.54 11.88
C ILE A 590 -23.53 25.11 11.49
N GLU A 591 -22.57 24.27 11.07
CA GLU A 591 -21.21 24.69 10.64
C GLU A 591 -20.85 24.21 9.22
N ASN A 592 -20.24 25.10 8.41
CA ASN A 592 -20.47 25.19 6.96
C ASN A 592 -19.86 24.08 6.09
N ARG A 593 -20.70 23.10 5.70
CA ARG A 593 -20.32 21.85 4.99
C ARG A 593 -21.44 21.21 4.11
N TYR A 594 -22.15 21.95 3.27
CA TYR A 594 -23.11 21.41 2.27
C TYR A 594 -23.18 22.31 1.03
N SER A 595 -23.51 21.82 -0.17
CA SER A 595 -23.74 22.69 -1.35
C SER A 595 -25.16 22.52 -1.94
N TYR A 596 -25.49 23.39 -2.90
CA TYR A 596 -26.84 23.63 -3.42
C TYR A 596 -27.53 22.41 -4.08
N ASP A 597 -26.80 21.36 -4.45
CA ASP A 597 -27.35 20.24 -5.24
C ASP A 597 -28.13 19.21 -4.40
N SER A 598 -28.02 19.29 -3.07
CA SER A 598 -28.86 18.51 -2.14
C SER A 598 -30.33 18.93 -2.13
N ILE A 599 -30.70 20.05 -2.76
CA ILE A 599 -32.08 20.58 -2.75
C ILE A 599 -33.05 19.69 -3.52
N GLU A 600 -32.69 19.16 -4.69
CA GLU A 600 -33.66 18.46 -5.56
C GLU A 600 -33.86 17.00 -5.18
N SER A 601 -32.78 16.29 -4.81
CA SER A 601 -32.88 14.93 -4.24
C SER A 601 -33.64 14.89 -2.92
N LEU A 602 -33.63 15.97 -2.13
CA LEU A 602 -34.47 16.09 -0.94
C LEU A 602 -35.94 16.38 -1.30
N LYS A 603 -36.24 17.22 -2.30
CA LYS A 603 -37.63 17.41 -2.81
C LYS A 603 -38.26 16.10 -3.30
N GLU A 604 -37.49 15.21 -3.92
CA GLU A 604 -37.97 13.91 -4.42
C GLU A 604 -38.42 12.95 -3.29
N THR A 605 -38.00 13.18 -2.04
CA THR A 605 -38.46 12.36 -0.88
C THR A 605 -39.88 12.69 -0.41
N GLY A 606 -40.49 13.77 -0.91
CA GLY A 606 -41.82 14.23 -0.49
C GLY A 606 -41.87 14.90 0.90
N LYS A 607 -40.73 15.15 1.55
CA LYS A 607 -40.64 15.82 2.86
C LYS A 607 -40.49 17.34 2.73
N ASP A 608 -40.81 18.07 3.79
CA ASP A 608 -40.62 19.53 3.89
C ASP A 608 -39.23 19.90 4.42
N TYR A 609 -38.58 20.89 3.79
CA TYR A 609 -37.21 21.34 4.12
C TYR A 609 -37.12 22.86 4.29
N ILE A 610 -36.14 23.32 5.07
CA ILE A 610 -35.79 24.74 5.24
C ILE A 610 -34.35 24.95 4.77
N TYR A 611 -34.14 25.98 3.94
CA TYR A 611 -32.85 26.34 3.33
C TYR A 611 -32.35 27.65 3.93
N ILE A 612 -31.09 27.70 4.36
CA ILE A 612 -30.50 28.87 5.03
C ILE A 612 -29.22 29.29 4.31
N VAL A 613 -29.23 30.52 3.78
CA VAL A 613 -28.08 31.16 3.13
C VAL A 613 -27.45 32.14 4.12
N ILE A 614 -26.22 31.90 4.55
CA ILE A 614 -25.45 32.84 5.37
C ILE A 614 -24.37 33.48 4.47
N LYS A 615 -24.42 34.80 4.31
CA LYS A 615 -23.33 35.55 3.66
C LYS A 615 -22.30 35.98 4.71
N PRO A 616 -20.98 35.93 4.42
CA PRO A 616 -20.00 36.62 5.24
C PRO A 616 -20.24 38.13 5.17
N ASN A 617 -19.96 38.86 6.25
CA ASN A 617 -19.88 40.32 6.20
C ASN A 617 -18.61 40.76 5.44
N ALA A 618 -18.49 42.05 5.13
CA ALA A 618 -17.37 42.59 4.35
C ALA A 618 -15.98 42.39 5.01
N GLU A 619 -15.94 42.07 6.31
CA GLU A 619 -14.73 41.81 7.10
C GLU A 619 -14.43 40.30 7.28
N GLY A 620 -15.24 39.42 6.69
CA GLY A 620 -14.98 37.98 6.62
C GLY A 620 -15.28 37.15 7.87
N GLN A 621 -15.82 37.74 8.94
CA GLN A 621 -16.15 36.99 10.17
C GLN A 621 -17.43 36.14 10.00
N ARG A 622 -17.39 34.91 10.53
CA ARG A 622 -18.47 33.92 10.43
C ARG A 622 -19.29 33.89 11.73
N LYS A 623 -20.58 34.26 11.67
CA LYS A 623 -21.52 34.08 12.79
C LYS A 623 -21.98 32.62 12.90
N LYS A 624 -22.07 32.08 14.12
CA LYS A 624 -22.76 30.81 14.41
C LYS A 624 -24.24 31.10 14.65
N LEU A 625 -25.13 30.34 14.02
CA LEU A 625 -26.58 30.41 14.27
C LEU A 625 -27.03 29.18 15.06
N LEU A 626 -27.82 29.44 16.11
CA LEU A 626 -28.50 28.41 16.91
C LEU A 626 -30.00 28.50 16.62
N PHE A 627 -30.62 27.36 16.30
CA PHE A 627 -32.06 27.28 16.04
C PHE A 627 -32.75 26.43 17.11
N TYR A 628 -33.89 26.93 17.59
CA TYR A 628 -34.87 26.15 18.37
C TYR A 628 -35.99 25.75 17.42
N VAL A 629 -36.37 24.48 17.41
CA VAL A 629 -37.32 23.92 16.44
C VAL A 629 -38.46 23.23 17.19
N SER A 630 -39.63 23.88 17.18
CA SER A 630 -40.89 23.39 17.74
C SER A 630 -41.89 23.00 16.63
N ASN A 631 -42.02 23.81 15.57
CA ASN A 631 -42.65 23.41 14.32
C ASN A 631 -42.11 24.20 13.09
N ARG A 632 -42.58 23.82 11.89
CA ARG A 632 -42.19 24.41 10.59
C ARG A 632 -42.47 25.90 10.48
N ASP A 633 -43.68 26.34 10.86
CA ASP A 633 -44.16 27.69 10.58
C ASP A 633 -43.54 28.73 11.51
N GLU A 634 -43.30 28.36 12.77
CA GLU A 634 -42.55 29.19 13.73
C GLU A 634 -41.10 29.40 13.27
N CYS A 635 -40.46 28.34 12.75
CA CYS A 635 -39.10 28.42 12.21
C CYS A 635 -39.03 29.39 11.01
N MET A 636 -39.99 29.32 10.08
CA MET A 636 -40.07 30.21 8.92
C MET A 636 -40.40 31.67 9.31
N ALA A 637 -41.19 31.88 10.37
CA ALA A 637 -41.50 33.21 10.87
C ALA A 637 -40.28 33.89 11.52
N GLU A 638 -39.56 33.18 12.39
CA GLU A 638 -38.36 33.72 13.05
C GLU A 638 -37.20 33.94 12.05
N LEU A 639 -37.04 33.06 11.06
CA LEU A 639 -36.05 33.24 9.99
C LEU A 639 -36.30 34.55 9.21
N ARG A 640 -37.55 34.80 8.78
CA ARG A 640 -37.94 36.03 8.08
C ARG A 640 -37.75 37.28 8.94
N LYS A 641 -38.12 37.21 10.22
CA LYS A 641 -37.99 38.31 11.19
C LYS A 641 -36.53 38.71 11.46
N ARG A 642 -35.59 37.77 11.38
CA ARG A 642 -34.15 38.05 11.51
C ARG A 642 -33.54 38.53 10.19
N LEU A 643 -33.93 37.95 9.06
CA LEU A 643 -33.49 38.39 7.72
C LEU A 643 -33.98 39.80 7.31
N GLN A 644 -34.99 40.36 8.00
CA GLN A 644 -35.44 41.75 7.83
C GLN A 644 -34.76 42.75 8.78
N LYS A 645 -33.85 42.29 9.64
CA LYS A 645 -33.10 43.13 10.60
C LYS A 645 -31.61 43.28 10.26
N GLU A 646 -31.16 42.63 9.18
CA GLU A 646 -29.88 42.84 8.50
C GLU A 646 -30.15 43.52 7.14
#